data_AF-A0A6L8UY61-F1
#
_entry.id   AF-A0A6L8UY61-F1
#
_cell.length_a   1.000
_cell.length_b   1.000
_cell.length_c   1.000
_cell.angle_alpha   90.00
_cell.angle_beta   90.00
_cell.angle_gamma   90.00
#
_symmetry.space_group_name_H-M   'P 1'
#
loop_
_entity.id
_entity.type
_entity.pdbx_description
1 polymer ?
#
loop_
_entity_poly.entity_id
_entity_poly.type
_entity_poly.pdbx_seq_one_letter_code
_entity_poly.pdbx_strand_id
1 'polypeptide(L)'
;MYSNRRKTLTFLASFLIASSMVVPAYAEGTISVQGAGTDPNARLPKLKKSQWPTDPVTESSVQTDPQPAAIAAYEPPSNAEKTTTLATDRIIVKYKSNTLKSSALSNTIAPQVEEVKELSALNSKILHVKQNSNLLHVIDELSKDPNVLYAEPDFKLTIPQTVKEPISSNTQSKVTLQHDTIDSSQTLLPNDPFFSDQWYLHNTGQIYNIGASQYISTPGIDIQALKAWEITQGSEDVTVAVMSSGMEITNSDIASNIWKNSDEDPYNDKDDDENGYINDMNGWDFAHNDNTLYDPSDGFNDYRGTYYGKAIAAAINNRVGIAGVAPNIKLMPLKIFSPDRGYLSDAIEAINYAEAKGVKIAYLGWTLSEYSQALYEVISNSKMLFVTFAGPGDARNFNADLSPLYPKAYLTDNVLSVNSVDSNGQLGDSSSVGKTYVDVAAPGYLISLTGIDAPMGYAAEIHKYAGADNAEYKAIFNGIGFEVVPTEEGFDPKQRQVMFDRAMKFLDDFEANKDVKVLLVQDNMFDPFFHNPDDGPIEVPPLDPALDPTLAIYKDLLHNAGYSESNIDVYTTVELEDGPDLSTLQSHDIVVWFTGTLFASTLTLITDNDQANLTAYLNGGGHLMISGEDSIDGISSTPFVTDTLHLKILESGTVSGEVVGQPDTIYGNDAYLLYYFNEFVPNIVSTDSSITKINLTPPNTRIFQGGEDYAAVIAAGTAALVASEFPSMDAASIRHRIINSGTPLLSLAKANASGKMVNAFRALTSKDIPGTPLNDSTVTKKLSAGTSESDDVYAIELGAGESITATLTADAVTDFDLYLYDSTATTITSKYGIIAISENDSSAESITYTAKASGTYYINVSAYQGAGSYTLNLHSNNQAGMFQDTHSALAYSGNWSTISAKNGTFRQIDNVGSVEFGFRGNQIEWIGTKNPEQGIADVYIDGIKVASPSLYSKSTLYEQSLFKQSFANGHHMIKVVWTGKSDPSVKKAAHTYINVDAFKAATLMRSNDPTAIFNGLWGSSFNEYFSRGVQRFTETKDNSVMYTFSGSAVTLLANTGQNRGKANIYIDERLISTVDLYSPIAANQVPVFTTALTKGKHTLKVVHTGEKNNKSTGTLITIDALHFVE
;
A
#
# COMPACT_ATOMS: atom_id res chain seq x y z
N MET A 1 -27.75 58.14 19.86
CA MET A 1 -27.69 59.22 20.87
C MET A 1 -26.26 59.76 20.90
N TYR A 2 -26.12 61.09 20.92
CA TYR A 2 -25.00 61.94 21.37
C TYR A 2 -23.62 61.29 21.65
N SER A 3 -22.46 61.86 21.31
CA SER A 3 -22.02 63.02 20.54
C SER A 3 -20.48 63.08 20.63
N ASN A 4 -19.84 63.61 19.57
CA ASN A 4 -18.63 64.46 19.61
C ASN A 4 -17.27 63.80 19.98
N ARG A 5 -16.15 64.02 19.27
CA ARG A 5 -15.71 65.16 18.43
C ARG A 5 -14.44 64.75 17.65
N ARG A 6 -14.39 65.12 16.35
CA ARG A 6 -13.32 65.87 15.60
C ARG A 6 -11.83 65.57 15.92
N LYS A 7 -10.87 65.47 14.99
CA LYS A 7 -10.71 65.91 13.58
C LYS A 7 -9.24 65.62 13.16
N THR A 8 -9.00 65.39 11.85
CA THR A 8 -7.79 65.72 11.02
C THR A 8 -6.42 65.10 11.40
N LEU A 9 -5.44 64.85 10.54
CA LEU A 9 -5.24 64.73 9.07
C LEU A 9 -3.72 64.45 8.90
N THR A 10 -3.31 63.73 7.85
CA THR A 10 -2.02 63.83 7.12
C THR A 10 -0.68 63.35 7.74
N PHE A 11 -0.17 62.26 7.15
CA PHE A 11 1.09 62.14 6.36
C PHE A 11 2.51 62.08 6.99
N LEU A 12 3.30 61.20 6.35
CA LEU A 12 4.78 61.08 6.25
C LEU A 12 5.53 60.72 7.55
N ALA A 13 6.08 59.52 7.66
CA ALA A 13 7.30 59.01 7.03
C ALA A 13 8.54 59.16 7.93
N SER A 14 9.04 57.98 8.32
CA SER A 14 10.44 57.61 8.42
C SER A 14 11.32 58.15 9.57
N PHE A 15 12.25 57.25 9.92
CA PHE A 15 13.55 57.44 10.60
C PHE A 15 13.61 57.37 12.15
N LEU A 16 14.08 56.19 12.58
CA LEU A 16 15.38 55.99 13.27
C LEU A 16 15.52 56.15 14.81
N ILE A 17 16.10 55.06 15.37
CA ILE A 17 17.01 54.86 16.53
C ILE A 17 16.53 55.14 17.97
N ALA A 18 16.84 54.12 18.79
CA ALA A 18 17.52 54.19 20.09
C ALA A 18 16.68 53.83 21.32
N SER A 19 16.73 52.54 21.64
CA SER A 19 17.15 51.96 22.92
C SER A 19 17.24 52.86 24.15
N SER A 20 16.63 52.39 25.24
CA SER A 20 17.18 52.50 26.59
C SER A 20 16.89 51.21 27.38
N MET A 21 17.99 50.52 27.72
CA MET A 21 18.07 49.42 28.68
C MET A 21 17.73 49.89 30.10
N VAL A 22 17.19 48.99 30.94
CA VAL A 22 17.69 48.77 32.30
C VAL A 22 17.52 47.29 32.67
N VAL A 23 18.64 46.62 32.93
CA VAL A 23 18.77 45.38 33.72
C VAL A 23 19.87 45.64 34.75
N PRO A 24 19.76 45.20 36.02
CA PRO A 24 20.91 44.91 36.87
C PRO A 24 21.10 43.38 36.95
N ALA A 25 22.25 42.82 36.51
CA ALA A 25 23.55 42.68 37.20
C ALA A 25 23.47 41.65 38.35
N TYR A 26 24.28 40.59 38.44
CA TYR A 26 25.76 40.49 38.48
C TYR A 26 26.22 39.04 38.12
N ALA A 27 27.19 38.81 37.23
CA ALA A 27 28.68 38.74 37.41
C ALA A 27 29.19 37.33 37.80
N GLU A 28 30.31 36.77 37.33
CA GLU A 28 31.39 37.17 36.41
C GLU A 28 32.24 35.92 36.07
N GLY A 29 32.99 35.93 34.95
CA GLY A 29 34.00 34.92 34.63
C GLY A 29 34.48 34.89 33.18
N THR A 30 35.12 35.97 32.72
CA THR A 30 35.71 36.20 31.38
C THR A 30 36.90 35.32 31.01
N ILE A 31 37.04 34.93 29.72
CA ILE A 31 38.24 35.21 28.88
C ILE A 31 37.81 35.49 27.42
N SER A 32 38.38 36.55 26.86
CA SER A 32 38.17 37.19 25.56
C SER A 32 38.80 36.48 24.36
N VAL A 33 38.16 36.58 23.18
CA VAL A 33 38.87 36.62 21.88
C VAL A 33 38.29 37.75 21.01
N GLN A 34 39.19 38.61 20.53
CA GLN A 34 38.93 39.77 19.68
C GLN A 34 38.35 39.38 18.31
N GLY A 35 37.39 40.17 17.84
CA GLY A 35 36.85 40.06 16.49
C GLY A 35 37.81 40.57 15.41
N ALA A 36 37.77 39.89 14.26
CA ALA A 36 38.08 40.47 12.96
C ALA A 36 36.80 40.39 12.12
N GLY A 37 36.36 41.55 11.60
CA GLY A 37 35.07 41.72 10.94
C GLY A 37 34.95 40.99 9.60
N THR A 38 33.74 40.54 9.29
CA THR A 38 33.35 40.04 7.97
C THR A 38 32.35 41.00 7.33
N ASP A 39 32.72 41.52 6.17
CA ASP A 39 31.81 42.01 5.16
C ASP A 39 30.78 40.91 4.83
N PRO A 40 29.45 41.17 4.87
CA PRO A 40 28.43 40.16 4.58
C PRO A 40 28.44 39.69 3.11
N ASN A 41 29.23 40.33 2.23
CA ASN A 41 29.48 39.90 0.85
C ASN A 41 30.85 39.27 0.62
N ALA A 42 31.71 39.15 1.64
CA ALA A 42 32.95 38.38 1.53
C ALA A 42 32.61 36.89 1.59
N ARG A 43 32.38 36.28 0.42
CA ARG A 43 32.33 34.82 0.27
C ARG A 43 33.61 34.24 0.86
N LEU A 44 33.48 33.45 1.93
CA LEU A 44 34.52 32.51 2.32
C LEU A 44 34.91 31.69 1.07
N PRO A 45 36.20 31.47 0.78
CA PRO A 45 36.58 30.58 -0.30
C PRO A 45 35.89 29.23 -0.06
N LYS A 46 35.22 28.70 -1.09
CA LYS A 46 34.66 27.35 -1.01
C LYS A 46 35.80 26.41 -0.62
N LEU A 47 35.56 25.55 0.37
CA LEU A 47 36.49 24.50 0.74
C LEU A 47 36.08 23.22 0.00
N LYS A 48 37.06 22.49 -0.51
CA LYS A 48 36.86 21.13 -1.03
C LYS A 48 36.35 20.22 0.11
N LYS A 49 35.55 19.18 -0.15
CA LYS A 49 34.99 18.38 0.95
C LYS A 49 36.04 17.59 1.72
N SER A 50 37.18 17.29 1.11
CA SER A 50 38.38 16.77 1.79
C SER A 50 38.94 17.72 2.85
N GLN A 51 38.65 19.02 2.72
CA GLN A 51 39.13 20.09 3.60
C GLN A 51 38.09 20.49 4.64
N TRP A 52 36.96 19.79 4.72
CA TRP A 52 35.97 20.06 5.76
C TRP A 52 36.59 19.94 7.14
N PRO A 53 36.33 20.90 8.04
CA PRO A 53 36.90 20.88 9.37
C PRO A 53 36.61 19.55 10.07
N THR A 54 37.61 19.05 10.81
CA THR A 54 37.52 17.72 11.40
C THR A 54 36.59 17.63 12.61
N ASP A 55 36.07 18.76 13.09
CA ASP A 55 35.33 18.87 14.34
C ASP A 55 33.84 19.21 14.12
N PRO A 56 32.94 18.71 14.98
CA PRO A 56 31.50 18.83 14.83
C PRO A 56 31.08 20.30 14.93
N VAL A 57 30.14 20.70 14.07
CA VAL A 57 29.34 21.90 14.33
C VAL A 57 28.66 21.66 15.68
N THR A 58 28.98 22.49 16.66
CA THR A 58 28.32 22.47 17.97
C THR A 58 26.84 22.83 17.80
N GLU A 59 25.98 21.81 17.71
CA GLU A 59 24.62 21.88 18.25
C GLU A 59 24.71 21.89 19.78
N SER A 60 25.04 23.04 20.37
CA SER A 60 24.99 23.18 21.83
C SER A 60 23.54 23.32 22.30
N SER A 61 22.79 22.22 22.27
CA SER A 61 21.88 21.79 23.34
C SER A 61 21.48 20.30 23.23
N VAL A 62 22.32 19.46 22.62
CA VAL A 62 22.17 18.00 22.69
C VAL A 62 22.99 17.48 23.87
N GLN A 63 22.30 17.04 24.91
CA GLN A 63 22.89 16.33 26.02
C GLN A 63 23.33 14.94 25.53
N THR A 64 24.65 14.73 25.57
CA THR A 64 25.43 13.50 25.33
C THR A 64 24.67 12.17 25.19
N ASP A 65 24.88 11.53 24.05
CA ASP A 65 24.76 10.09 23.79
C ASP A 65 25.21 9.21 24.98
N PRO A 66 24.50 8.13 25.29
CA PRO A 66 25.14 6.92 25.79
C PRO A 66 25.66 6.08 24.60
N GLN A 67 26.92 5.70 24.69
CA GLN A 67 27.59 4.69 23.87
C GLN A 67 26.74 3.43 23.62
N PRO A 68 26.94 2.72 22.49
CA PRO A 68 26.27 1.46 22.19
C PRO A 68 26.66 0.43 23.25
N ALA A 69 25.72 0.09 24.14
CA ALA A 69 25.92 -0.97 25.10
C ALA A 69 26.05 -2.30 24.35
N ALA A 70 27.08 -3.07 24.72
CA ALA A 70 27.28 -4.43 24.24
C ALA A 70 26.00 -5.24 24.37
N ILE A 71 25.66 -5.95 23.29
CA ILE A 71 24.51 -6.83 23.16
C ILE A 71 24.58 -7.90 24.27
N ALA A 72 23.78 -7.72 25.32
CA ALA A 72 23.38 -8.82 26.18
C ALA A 72 22.20 -9.52 25.50
N ALA A 73 22.24 -10.86 25.44
CA ALA A 73 21.13 -11.66 24.98
C ALA A 73 19.85 -11.24 25.71
N TYR A 74 18.82 -10.89 24.95
CA TYR A 74 17.50 -10.60 25.47
C TYR A 74 16.96 -11.88 26.13
N GLU A 75 16.86 -11.89 27.46
CA GLU A 75 15.96 -12.80 28.18
C GLU A 75 14.57 -12.14 28.20
N PRO A 76 13.50 -12.88 27.87
CA PRO A 76 12.14 -12.34 27.92
C PRO A 76 11.80 -11.88 29.36
N PRO A 77 11.06 -10.77 29.52
CA PRO A 77 10.73 -10.23 30.84
C PRO A 77 9.96 -11.26 31.67
N SER A 78 10.39 -11.39 32.93
CA SER A 78 9.77 -12.29 33.90
C SER A 78 8.39 -11.80 34.34
N ASN A 79 7.49 -12.79 34.45
CA ASN A 79 6.10 -12.72 34.90
C ASN A 79 5.77 -11.57 35.86
N ALA A 80 5.17 -10.51 35.32
CA ALA A 80 4.11 -9.80 36.03
C ALA A 80 2.78 -10.45 35.62
N GLU A 81 2.08 -11.06 36.57
CA GLU A 81 0.74 -11.64 36.36
C GLU A 81 -0.27 -10.54 35.98
N LYS A 82 -0.29 -10.15 34.71
CA LYS A 82 -1.48 -9.61 34.06
C LYS A 82 -2.24 -10.82 33.53
N THR A 83 -3.35 -11.19 34.17
CA THR A 83 -4.33 -12.10 33.59
C THR A 83 -4.95 -11.42 32.37
N THR A 84 -4.28 -11.55 31.22
CA THR A 84 -4.74 -11.10 29.90
C THR A 84 -5.50 -12.26 29.27
N THR A 85 -6.83 -12.14 29.21
CA THR A 85 -7.63 -12.92 28.28
C THR A 85 -7.26 -12.48 26.87
N LEU A 86 -6.54 -13.31 26.12
CA LEU A 86 -6.24 -13.07 24.71
C LEU A 86 -7.54 -13.09 23.90
N ALA A 87 -7.76 -12.10 23.04
CA ALA A 87 -8.96 -11.96 22.21
C ALA A 87 -8.91 -12.85 20.95
N THR A 88 -8.39 -14.07 21.08
CA THR A 88 -8.25 -15.04 19.99
C THR A 88 -8.27 -16.45 20.54
N ASP A 89 -8.74 -17.40 19.73
CA ASP A 89 -8.66 -18.84 19.94
C ASP A 89 -7.78 -19.52 18.88
N ARG A 90 -7.03 -18.74 18.10
CA ARG A 90 -6.19 -19.21 16.99
C ARG A 90 -4.70 -19.07 17.30
N ILE A 91 -3.90 -20.00 16.79
CA ILE A 91 -2.44 -20.07 16.96
C ILE A 91 -1.78 -20.18 15.58
N ILE A 92 -0.76 -19.37 15.34
CA ILE A 92 0.17 -19.53 14.21
C ILE A 92 1.35 -20.38 14.69
N VAL A 93 1.63 -21.50 14.03
CA VAL A 93 2.75 -22.39 14.35
C VAL A 93 3.64 -22.62 13.13
N LYS A 94 4.95 -22.46 13.30
CA LYS A 94 5.96 -22.73 12.28
C LYS A 94 6.83 -23.92 12.69
N TYR A 95 7.02 -24.87 11.77
CA TYR A 95 7.84 -26.07 12.01
C TYR A 95 9.19 -26.01 11.28
N LYS A 96 10.18 -26.75 11.80
CA LYS A 96 11.53 -26.85 11.21
C LYS A 96 11.59 -27.69 9.92
N SER A 97 10.58 -28.52 9.64
CA SER A 97 10.47 -29.30 8.40
C SER A 97 9.02 -29.31 7.89
N ASN A 98 8.84 -29.27 6.56
CA ASN A 98 7.52 -29.22 5.90
C ASN A 98 6.72 -30.53 6.01
N THR A 99 7.27 -31.58 6.63
CA THR A 99 6.56 -32.85 6.82
C THR A 99 5.82 -32.91 8.14
N LEU A 100 4.49 -32.83 8.05
CA LEU A 100 3.45 -33.05 9.07
C LEU A 100 3.52 -34.36 9.90
N LYS A 101 4.56 -35.20 9.76
CA LYS A 101 4.51 -36.60 10.22
C LYS A 101 5.28 -36.97 11.49
N SER A 102 5.95 -36.06 12.18
CA SER A 102 6.63 -36.45 13.43
C SER A 102 6.91 -35.30 14.39
N SER A 103 5.86 -34.62 14.84
CA SER A 103 5.88 -33.95 16.14
C SER A 103 5.48 -34.98 17.20
N ALA A 104 6.34 -35.22 18.18
CA ALA A 104 6.09 -36.16 19.29
C ALA A 104 4.94 -35.70 20.21
N LEU A 105 4.48 -34.45 20.07
CA LEU A 105 3.44 -33.80 20.86
C LEU A 105 2.05 -33.83 20.21
N SER A 106 1.92 -34.29 18.95
CA SER A 106 0.61 -34.40 18.26
C SER A 106 -0.44 -35.15 19.08
N ASN A 107 -0.07 -36.19 19.84
CA ASN A 107 -1.03 -36.95 20.65
C ASN A 107 -1.54 -36.21 21.91
N THR A 108 -0.77 -35.26 22.46
CA THR A 108 -1.12 -34.56 23.71
C THR A 108 -2.03 -33.36 23.45
N ILE A 109 -1.81 -32.65 22.34
CA ILE A 109 -2.59 -31.46 21.97
C ILE A 109 -3.68 -31.72 20.92
N ALA A 110 -3.62 -32.81 20.13
CA ALA A 110 -4.68 -33.16 19.18
C ALA A 110 -6.11 -33.16 19.74
N PRO A 111 -6.39 -33.57 20.99
CA PRO A 111 -7.75 -33.44 21.52
C PRO A 111 -8.19 -31.98 21.72
N GLN A 112 -7.25 -31.04 21.86
CA GLN A 112 -7.46 -29.63 22.22
C GLN A 112 -7.50 -28.68 21.01
N VAL A 113 -6.99 -29.10 19.84
CA VAL A 113 -6.88 -28.24 18.66
C VAL A 113 -7.50 -28.87 17.40
N GLU A 114 -7.86 -28.02 16.45
CA GLU A 114 -8.27 -28.37 15.09
C GLU A 114 -7.40 -27.58 14.11
N GLU A 115 -6.91 -28.23 13.04
CA GLU A 115 -6.17 -27.52 12.00
C GLU A 115 -7.14 -26.74 11.12
N VAL A 116 -6.90 -25.44 10.95
CA VAL A 116 -7.77 -24.54 10.19
C VAL A 116 -7.30 -24.44 8.75
N LYS A 117 -6.04 -24.05 8.57
CA LYS A 117 -5.49 -23.67 7.26
C LYS A 117 -3.96 -23.72 7.29
N GLU A 118 -3.36 -23.99 6.13
CA GLU A 118 -1.93 -23.74 5.92
C GLU A 118 -1.69 -22.27 5.55
N LEU A 119 -0.69 -21.66 6.17
CA LEU A 119 -0.23 -20.31 5.86
C LEU A 119 1.01 -20.42 4.97
N SER A 120 0.77 -20.62 3.67
CA SER A 120 1.78 -20.96 2.67
C SER A 120 2.96 -19.98 2.63
N ALA A 121 2.66 -18.68 2.80
CA ALA A 121 3.65 -17.59 2.81
C ALA A 121 4.80 -17.81 3.80
N LEU A 122 4.51 -18.41 4.95
CA LEU A 122 5.50 -18.67 6.00
C LEU A 122 5.86 -20.14 6.16
N ASN A 123 5.24 -21.03 5.38
CA ASN A 123 5.25 -22.47 5.62
C ASN A 123 4.87 -22.77 7.08
N SER A 124 3.79 -22.12 7.51
CA SER A 124 3.21 -22.20 8.86
C SER A 124 1.81 -22.79 8.80
N LYS A 125 1.23 -23.10 9.97
CA LYS A 125 -0.14 -23.58 10.10
C LYS A 125 -0.91 -22.72 11.08
N ILE A 126 -2.22 -22.63 10.85
CA ILE A 126 -3.18 -22.02 11.76
C ILE A 126 -3.93 -23.13 12.48
N LEU A 127 -3.86 -23.12 13.81
CA LEU A 127 -4.58 -24.06 14.67
C LEU A 127 -5.68 -23.31 15.43
N HIS A 128 -6.88 -23.86 15.47
CA HIS A 128 -7.98 -23.38 16.31
C HIS A 128 -8.01 -24.19 17.61
N VAL A 129 -8.12 -23.49 18.73
CA VAL A 129 -8.16 -24.07 20.07
C VAL A 129 -9.62 -24.30 20.45
N LYS A 130 -9.99 -25.56 20.67
CA LYS A 130 -11.39 -25.94 20.93
C LYS A 130 -11.94 -25.27 22.18
N GLN A 131 -13.24 -25.00 22.15
CA GLN A 131 -14.01 -24.46 23.28
C GLN A 131 -13.72 -25.29 24.56
N ASN A 132 -13.26 -24.63 25.62
CA ASN A 132 -12.77 -25.18 26.92
C ASN A 132 -11.29 -25.59 27.01
N SER A 133 -10.50 -25.44 25.95
CA SER A 133 -9.05 -25.61 26.01
C SER A 133 -8.36 -24.27 26.31
N ASN A 134 -7.15 -24.29 26.86
CA ASN A 134 -6.39 -23.08 27.20
C ASN A 134 -5.35 -22.78 26.11
N LEU A 135 -5.53 -21.67 25.38
CA LEU A 135 -4.65 -21.28 24.28
C LEU A 135 -3.18 -21.11 24.71
N LEU A 136 -2.92 -20.45 25.83
CA LEU A 136 -1.55 -20.27 26.33
C LEU A 136 -0.90 -21.59 26.71
N HIS A 137 -1.68 -22.54 27.25
CA HIS A 137 -1.18 -23.89 27.54
C HIS A 137 -0.82 -24.65 26.25
N VAL A 138 -1.64 -24.56 25.21
CA VAL A 138 -1.36 -25.19 23.91
C VAL A 138 -0.08 -24.60 23.29
N ILE A 139 0.11 -23.28 23.35
CA ILE A 139 1.33 -22.62 22.89
C ILE A 139 2.56 -23.09 23.69
N ASP A 140 2.46 -23.16 25.01
CA ASP A 140 3.55 -23.66 25.88
C ASP A 140 3.93 -25.10 25.53
N GLU A 141 2.95 -25.98 25.30
CA GLU A 141 3.21 -27.36 24.85
C GLU A 141 3.83 -27.43 23.46
N LEU A 142 3.36 -26.63 22.50
CA LEU A 142 3.95 -26.54 21.17
C LEU A 142 5.41 -26.06 21.22
N SER A 143 5.71 -25.08 22.07
CA SER A 143 7.07 -24.52 22.22
C SER A 143 8.09 -25.54 22.75
N LYS A 144 7.63 -26.58 23.45
CA LYS A 144 8.48 -27.69 23.94
C LYS A 144 8.83 -28.69 22.84
N ASP A 145 8.14 -28.68 21.70
CA ASP A 145 8.44 -29.58 20.59
C ASP A 145 9.75 -29.16 19.90
N PRO A 146 10.78 -30.02 19.84
CA PRO A 146 12.02 -29.69 19.17
C PRO A 146 11.87 -29.46 17.66
N ASN A 147 10.73 -29.81 17.05
CA ASN A 147 10.41 -29.58 15.65
C ASN A 147 9.62 -28.28 15.41
N VAL A 148 9.15 -27.59 16.46
CA VAL A 148 8.52 -26.27 16.34
C VAL A 148 9.63 -25.21 16.40
N LEU A 149 9.53 -24.21 15.51
CA LEU A 149 10.40 -23.03 15.49
C LEU A 149 9.82 -21.94 16.39
N TYR A 150 8.53 -21.65 16.23
CA TYR A 150 7.73 -20.83 17.14
C TYR A 150 6.26 -21.22 17.04
N ALA A 151 5.52 -20.92 18.10
CA ALA A 151 4.07 -20.91 18.14
C ALA A 151 3.62 -19.64 18.85
N GLU A 152 2.70 -18.89 18.27
CA GLU A 152 2.23 -17.61 18.81
C GLU A 152 0.72 -17.44 18.56
N PRO A 153 0.01 -16.61 19.34
CA PRO A 153 -1.38 -16.30 19.05
C PRO A 153 -1.54 -15.67 17.67
N ASP A 154 -2.62 -16.02 16.97
CA ASP A 154 -3.07 -15.27 15.80
C ASP A 154 -3.79 -14.01 16.31
N PHE A 155 -3.02 -12.95 16.52
CA PHE A 155 -3.49 -11.73 17.17
C PHE A 155 -4.59 -11.03 16.36
N LYS A 156 -5.53 -10.38 17.06
CA LYS A 156 -6.44 -9.43 16.42
C LYS A 156 -5.71 -8.10 16.18
N LEU A 157 -5.85 -7.58 14.98
CA LEU A 157 -5.31 -6.30 14.56
C LEU A 157 -6.21 -5.15 15.04
N THR A 158 -5.62 -3.98 15.24
CA THR A 158 -6.32 -2.78 15.68
C THR A 158 -6.45 -1.79 14.53
N ILE A 159 -7.66 -1.34 14.26
CA ILE A 159 -7.94 -0.21 13.37
C ILE A 159 -8.15 1.08 14.18
N PRO A 160 -7.81 2.26 13.64
CA PRO A 160 -8.10 3.54 14.29
C PRO A 160 -9.60 3.74 14.52
N GLN A 161 -10.01 4.19 15.69
CA GLN A 161 -11.38 4.67 15.90
C GLN A 161 -11.60 5.94 15.08
N THR A 162 -12.71 6.04 14.33
CA THR A 162 -13.01 7.27 13.59
C THR A 162 -13.37 8.35 14.59
N VAL A 163 -12.58 9.43 14.67
CA VAL A 163 -13.07 10.67 15.26
C VAL A 163 -14.05 11.27 14.26
N LYS A 164 -15.34 10.88 14.37
CA LYS A 164 -16.43 11.63 13.78
C LYS A 164 -16.43 12.99 14.50
N GLU A 165 -15.66 13.97 14.03
CA GLU A 165 -16.06 15.37 14.24
C GLU A 165 -17.16 15.59 13.19
N PRO A 166 -18.44 15.61 13.56
CA PRO A 166 -19.48 15.92 12.61
C PRO A 166 -19.37 17.41 12.32
N ILE A 167 -18.49 17.79 11.38
CA ILE A 167 -18.57 19.09 10.73
C ILE A 167 -19.48 18.93 9.51
N SER A 168 -20.70 18.45 9.74
CA SER A 168 -21.81 18.81 8.87
C SER A 168 -22.51 20.00 9.55
N SER A 169 -22.62 21.12 8.85
CA SER A 169 -22.77 22.45 9.43
C SER A 169 -24.17 22.74 9.99
N ASN A 170 -24.30 22.85 11.32
CA ASN A 170 -25.53 23.21 12.08
C ASN A 170 -26.04 24.64 11.92
N THR A 171 -25.78 25.33 10.83
CA THR A 171 -26.36 26.65 10.58
C THR A 171 -26.30 26.92 9.09
N GLN A 172 -27.00 27.94 8.61
CA GLN A 172 -26.58 28.70 7.42
C GLN A 172 -25.12 29.25 7.53
N SER A 173 -24.21 28.64 8.30
CA SER A 173 -22.77 28.75 8.15
C SER A 173 -22.35 27.86 6.99
N LYS A 174 -22.76 28.30 5.79
CA LYS A 174 -21.95 28.20 4.59
C LYS A 174 -20.48 28.29 5.03
N VAL A 175 -19.68 27.22 4.89
CA VAL A 175 -18.21 27.35 4.89
C VAL A 175 -17.93 28.30 3.73
N THR A 176 -17.93 29.59 4.05
CA THR A 176 -17.81 30.65 3.07
C THR A 176 -16.33 30.87 2.95
N LEU A 177 -15.72 30.19 1.99
CA LEU A 177 -14.36 30.45 1.58
C LEU A 177 -14.31 31.91 1.12
N GLN A 178 -13.61 32.77 1.85
CA GLN A 178 -13.14 34.02 1.27
C GLN A 178 -11.98 33.69 0.36
N HIS A 179 -12.26 33.55 -0.94
CA HIS A 179 -11.23 33.52 -1.96
C HIS A 179 -10.77 34.96 -2.20
N ASP A 180 -9.51 35.27 -1.89
CA ASP A 180 -8.85 36.42 -2.48
C ASP A 180 -8.74 36.19 -3.99
N THR A 181 -9.02 37.24 -4.75
CA THR A 181 -9.03 37.24 -6.22
C THR A 181 -7.72 36.71 -6.78
N ILE A 182 -7.81 35.59 -7.52
CA ILE A 182 -6.68 34.91 -8.16
C ILE A 182 -5.96 35.87 -9.13
N ASP A 183 -4.67 36.07 -8.88
CA ASP A 183 -3.74 36.73 -9.80
C ASP A 183 -3.61 35.90 -11.08
N SER A 184 -3.83 36.53 -12.23
CA SER A 184 -4.00 35.91 -13.54
C SER A 184 -2.72 35.39 -14.21
N SER A 185 -1.76 34.89 -13.44
CA SER A 185 -0.56 34.25 -13.98
C SER A 185 -0.28 32.86 -13.38
N GLN A 186 -0.54 31.83 -14.22
CA GLN A 186 0.04 30.48 -14.19
C GLN A 186 -0.60 29.38 -13.31
N THR A 187 -0.51 28.14 -13.83
CA THR A 187 -1.03 26.82 -13.37
C THR A 187 -2.54 26.59 -13.51
N LEU A 188 -2.94 25.66 -14.40
CA LEU A 188 -4.31 25.12 -14.46
C LEU A 188 -4.52 24.26 -13.21
N LEU A 189 -5.32 24.75 -12.26
CA LEU A 189 -5.75 23.95 -11.12
C LEU A 189 -6.69 22.81 -11.58
N PRO A 190 -6.74 21.70 -10.83
CA PRO A 190 -7.72 20.65 -11.05
C PRO A 190 -9.16 21.20 -11.08
N ASN A 191 -9.98 20.65 -11.96
CA ASN A 191 -11.37 21.09 -12.15
C ASN A 191 -12.37 20.38 -11.22
N ASP A 192 -11.86 19.62 -10.25
CA ASP A 192 -12.61 18.79 -9.32
C ASP A 192 -13.31 19.68 -8.26
N PRO A 193 -14.63 19.50 -7.99
CA PRO A 193 -15.43 20.47 -7.24
C PRO A 193 -14.92 20.82 -5.85
N PHE A 194 -14.24 19.91 -5.16
CA PHE A 194 -13.75 20.13 -3.79
C PHE A 194 -12.23 20.32 -3.71
N PHE A 195 -11.53 20.48 -4.84
CA PHE A 195 -10.08 20.67 -4.85
C PHE A 195 -9.61 21.89 -4.04
N SER A 196 -10.39 22.99 -4.03
CA SER A 196 -10.06 24.20 -3.26
C SER A 196 -9.97 23.96 -1.75
N ASP A 197 -10.62 22.92 -1.25
CA ASP A 197 -10.67 22.54 0.17
C ASP A 197 -9.53 21.58 0.56
N GLN A 198 -8.77 21.08 -0.41
CA GLN A 198 -7.67 20.14 -0.18
C GLN A 198 -6.37 20.87 0.17
N TRP A 199 -6.34 21.51 1.35
CA TRP A 199 -5.17 22.25 1.82
C TRP A 199 -3.88 21.42 1.78
N TYR A 200 -3.99 20.11 2.03
CA TYR A 200 -2.85 19.20 2.04
C TYR A 200 -2.14 19.09 0.68
N LEU A 201 -2.85 19.37 -0.43
CA LEU A 201 -2.30 19.43 -1.78
C LEU A 201 -1.89 20.85 -2.17
N HIS A 202 -2.72 21.84 -1.79
CA HIS A 202 -2.51 23.25 -2.09
C HIS A 202 -3.08 24.16 -0.99
N ASN A 203 -2.23 24.63 -0.10
CA ASN A 203 -2.63 25.49 1.01
C ASN A 203 -2.45 26.97 0.63
N THR A 204 -3.56 27.66 0.38
CA THR A 204 -3.60 29.09 0.06
C THR A 204 -4.00 29.96 1.25
N GLY A 205 -4.10 29.39 2.45
CA GLY A 205 -4.66 30.05 3.63
C GLY A 205 -6.17 29.88 3.74
N GLN A 206 -6.68 28.69 3.40
CA GLN A 206 -8.10 28.34 3.55
C GLN A 206 -8.60 28.62 4.96
N ILE A 207 -9.88 28.96 5.06
CA ILE A 207 -10.57 29.25 6.31
C ILE A 207 -11.70 28.23 6.48
N TYR A 208 -11.63 27.47 7.57
CA TYR A 208 -12.65 26.50 7.96
C TYR A 208 -13.42 27.03 9.16
N ASN A 209 -14.74 27.16 9.02
CA ASN A 209 -15.61 27.53 10.13
C ASN A 209 -16.15 26.26 10.78
N ILE A 210 -15.72 25.99 12.01
CA ILE A 210 -16.04 24.77 12.78
C ILE A 210 -16.82 25.22 14.01
N GLY A 211 -18.16 25.09 13.95
CA GLY A 211 -19.05 25.66 14.95
C GLY A 211 -18.88 27.18 15.05
N ALA A 212 -18.67 27.68 16.27
CA ALA A 212 -18.38 29.10 16.51
C ALA A 212 -16.89 29.47 16.33
N SER A 213 -16.02 28.50 16.05
CA SER A 213 -14.58 28.68 15.92
C SER A 213 -14.17 28.81 14.45
N GLN A 214 -13.19 29.66 14.19
CA GLN A 214 -12.59 29.83 12.87
C GLN A 214 -11.18 29.24 12.90
N TYR A 215 -10.92 28.27 12.03
CA TYR A 215 -9.63 27.64 11.84
C TYR A 215 -9.03 28.16 10.53
N ILE A 216 -7.88 28.84 10.63
CA ILE A 216 -7.24 29.52 9.51
C ILE A 216 -5.95 28.78 9.19
N SER A 217 -5.76 28.38 7.94
CA SER A 217 -4.55 27.71 7.47
C SER A 217 -3.40 28.68 7.21
N THR A 218 -2.17 28.18 7.32
CA THR A 218 -0.96 28.94 6.97
C THR A 218 -0.55 28.62 5.53
N PRO A 219 -0.58 29.60 4.59
CA PRO A 219 -0.23 29.34 3.20
C PRO A 219 1.12 28.65 3.01
N GLY A 220 1.19 27.69 2.10
CA GLY A 220 2.39 26.93 1.77
C GLY A 220 2.78 25.83 2.77
N ILE A 221 2.01 25.62 3.85
CA ILE A 221 2.12 24.42 4.68
C ILE A 221 1.27 23.32 4.04
N ASP A 222 1.86 22.62 3.08
CA ASP A 222 1.29 21.51 2.31
C ASP A 222 2.41 20.59 1.78
N ILE A 223 2.07 19.53 1.06
CA ILE A 223 3.06 18.63 0.47
C ILE A 223 3.67 19.14 -0.85
N GLN A 224 3.30 20.35 -1.30
CA GLN A 224 3.69 20.92 -2.59
C GLN A 224 3.27 20.06 -3.80
N ALA A 225 2.05 19.49 -3.77
CA ALA A 225 1.57 18.54 -4.77
C ALA A 225 1.53 19.13 -6.20
N LEU A 226 1.06 20.37 -6.35
CA LEU A 226 0.99 21.01 -7.68
C LEU A 226 2.34 21.07 -8.40
N LYS A 227 3.41 21.40 -7.67
CA LYS A 227 4.78 21.40 -8.23
C LYS A 227 5.29 19.98 -8.51
N ALA A 228 4.89 19.01 -7.68
CA ALA A 228 5.23 17.60 -7.93
C ALA A 228 4.56 17.10 -9.21
N TRP A 229 3.31 17.49 -9.46
CA TRP A 229 2.55 17.12 -10.66
C TRP A 229 3.06 17.74 -11.96
N GLU A 230 3.87 18.80 -11.89
CA GLU A 230 4.64 19.28 -13.04
C GLU A 230 5.74 18.29 -13.49
N ILE A 231 6.15 17.37 -12.60
CA ILE A 231 7.11 16.30 -12.87
C ILE A 231 6.37 15.01 -13.19
N THR A 232 5.53 14.54 -12.27
CA THR A 232 4.73 13.31 -12.42
C THR A 232 3.47 13.36 -11.59
N GLN A 233 2.38 12.80 -12.14
CA GLN A 233 1.12 12.56 -11.45
C GLN A 233 0.96 11.09 -11.03
N GLY A 234 2.04 10.31 -11.14
CA GLY A 234 2.03 8.86 -10.97
C GLY A 234 2.08 8.13 -12.32
N SER A 235 2.29 6.81 -12.26
CA SER A 235 2.29 5.89 -13.40
C SER A 235 1.35 4.72 -13.13
N GLU A 236 0.63 4.26 -14.16
CA GLU A 236 -0.24 3.09 -14.07
C GLU A 236 0.54 1.79 -13.77
N ASP A 237 1.87 1.79 -13.99
CA ASP A 237 2.77 0.69 -13.64
C ASP A 237 3.03 0.60 -12.13
N VAL A 238 2.66 1.62 -11.35
CA VAL A 238 2.78 1.62 -9.90
C VAL A 238 1.45 1.25 -9.28
N THR A 239 1.48 0.24 -8.43
CA THR A 239 0.32 -0.19 -7.64
C THR A 239 0.59 0.06 -6.15
N VAL A 240 -0.43 0.55 -5.44
CA VAL A 240 -0.46 0.66 -3.99
C VAL A 240 -1.50 -0.33 -3.45
N ALA A 241 -1.05 -1.30 -2.65
CA ALA A 241 -1.95 -2.17 -1.90
C ALA A 241 -2.54 -1.41 -0.70
N VAL A 242 -3.87 -1.45 -0.55
CA VAL A 242 -4.59 -0.79 0.54
C VAL A 242 -5.20 -1.88 1.43
N MET A 243 -4.56 -2.15 2.56
CA MET A 243 -5.00 -3.17 3.52
C MET A 243 -5.88 -2.54 4.59
N SER A 244 -7.20 -2.73 4.49
CA SER A 244 -8.18 -2.09 5.37
C SER A 244 -9.45 -2.95 5.51
N SER A 245 -10.58 -2.35 5.91
CA SER A 245 -11.90 -2.97 5.84
C SER A 245 -12.32 -3.13 4.38
N GLY A 246 -13.06 -2.23 3.75
CA GLY A 246 -13.47 -2.39 2.36
C GLY A 246 -13.16 -1.17 1.47
N MET A 247 -13.24 -1.38 0.17
CA MET A 247 -13.11 -0.35 -0.87
C MET A 247 -14.21 -0.50 -1.91
N GLU A 248 -15.05 0.51 -2.03
CA GLU A 248 -16.06 0.65 -3.07
C GLU A 248 -15.39 0.93 -4.42
N ILE A 249 -15.00 -0.13 -5.12
CA ILE A 249 -14.23 -0.04 -6.38
C ILE A 249 -15.01 0.59 -7.54
N THR A 250 -16.33 0.71 -7.44
CA THR A 250 -17.20 1.38 -8.42
C THR A 250 -17.35 2.88 -8.18
N ASN A 251 -16.77 3.41 -7.10
CA ASN A 251 -16.87 4.83 -6.77
C ASN A 251 -16.29 5.70 -7.90
N SER A 252 -17.07 6.69 -8.31
CA SER A 252 -16.79 7.54 -9.48
C SER A 252 -15.46 8.28 -9.42
N ASP A 253 -14.93 8.54 -8.22
CA ASP A 253 -13.68 9.27 -8.02
C ASP A 253 -12.44 8.37 -8.15
N ILE A 254 -12.55 7.05 -7.94
CA ILE A 254 -11.41 6.10 -7.94
C ILE A 254 -11.54 4.94 -8.93
N ALA A 255 -12.71 4.72 -9.56
CA ALA A 255 -12.98 3.56 -10.41
C ALA A 255 -11.98 3.38 -11.57
N SER A 256 -11.46 4.47 -12.14
CA SER A 256 -10.44 4.40 -13.22
C SER A 256 -9.07 3.92 -12.74
N ASN A 257 -8.83 3.99 -11.43
CA ASN A 257 -7.56 3.75 -10.79
C ASN A 257 -7.54 2.45 -9.99
N ILE A 258 -8.56 1.60 -10.09
CA ILE A 258 -8.53 0.27 -9.47
C ILE A 258 -7.63 -0.68 -10.28
N TRP A 259 -6.76 -1.40 -9.57
CA TRP A 259 -5.88 -2.42 -10.13
C TRP A 259 -6.69 -3.58 -10.72
N LYS A 260 -6.16 -4.22 -11.76
CA LYS A 260 -6.80 -5.35 -12.44
C LYS A 260 -5.83 -6.50 -12.56
N ASN A 261 -6.25 -7.69 -12.14
CA ASN A 261 -5.53 -8.93 -12.40
C ASN A 261 -5.72 -9.28 -13.89
N SER A 262 -4.66 -9.16 -14.70
CA SER A 262 -4.75 -9.46 -16.14
C SER A 262 -4.81 -10.96 -16.44
N ASP A 263 -4.55 -11.79 -15.44
CA ASP A 263 -4.49 -13.24 -15.56
C ASP A 263 -5.85 -13.92 -15.26
N GLU A 264 -6.91 -13.14 -14.95
CA GLU A 264 -8.25 -13.63 -14.58
C GLU A 264 -9.35 -13.28 -15.61
N ASP A 265 -10.34 -14.17 -15.75
CA ASP A 265 -11.62 -13.89 -16.42
C ASP A 265 -12.74 -13.72 -15.37
N PRO A 266 -13.28 -12.51 -15.16
CA PRO A 266 -14.20 -12.21 -14.06
C PRO A 266 -15.58 -12.87 -14.14
N TYR A 267 -15.85 -13.69 -15.16
CA TYR A 267 -17.18 -14.25 -15.43
C TYR A 267 -17.21 -15.78 -15.49
N ASN A 268 -16.13 -16.47 -15.10
CA ASN A 268 -16.01 -17.91 -15.30
C ASN A 268 -16.04 -18.75 -14.00
N ASP A 269 -16.04 -18.11 -12.83
CA ASP A 269 -16.05 -18.72 -11.49
C ASP A 269 -14.88 -19.69 -11.26
N LYS A 270 -13.69 -19.32 -11.74
CA LYS A 270 -12.46 -20.10 -11.61
C LYS A 270 -11.31 -19.24 -11.13
N ASP A 271 -10.30 -19.93 -10.64
CA ASP A 271 -8.97 -19.41 -10.36
C ASP A 271 -8.13 -19.71 -11.62
N ASP A 272 -7.98 -18.73 -12.50
CA ASP A 272 -7.36 -18.90 -13.83
C ASP A 272 -5.84 -18.86 -13.76
N ASP A 273 -5.29 -18.17 -12.76
CA ASP A 273 -3.85 -18.07 -12.51
C ASP A 273 -3.30 -19.11 -11.50
N GLU A 274 -4.19 -19.96 -10.97
CA GLU A 274 -3.91 -21.04 -10.01
C GLU A 274 -3.26 -20.54 -8.71
N ASN A 275 -3.59 -19.31 -8.27
CA ASN A 275 -3.04 -18.70 -7.06
C ASN A 275 -3.80 -19.05 -5.77
N GLY A 276 -4.96 -19.70 -5.88
CA GLY A 276 -5.84 -20.10 -4.78
C GLY A 276 -7.02 -19.17 -4.50
N TYR A 277 -7.20 -18.10 -5.29
CA TYR A 277 -8.22 -17.06 -5.13
C TYR A 277 -9.09 -16.97 -6.39
N ILE A 278 -10.37 -17.36 -6.27
CA ILE A 278 -11.28 -17.46 -7.43
C ILE A 278 -11.78 -16.07 -7.85
N ASN A 279 -11.59 -15.69 -9.11
CA ASN A 279 -12.04 -14.40 -9.67
C ASN A 279 -11.51 -13.18 -8.89
N ASP A 280 -10.23 -13.16 -8.49
CA ASP A 280 -9.58 -12.07 -7.74
C ASP A 280 -9.25 -10.83 -8.62
N MET A 281 -10.19 -10.45 -9.49
CA MET A 281 -9.99 -9.48 -10.58
C MET A 281 -9.47 -8.11 -10.13
N ASN A 282 -9.80 -7.66 -8.93
CA ASN A 282 -9.46 -6.32 -8.44
C ASN A 282 -8.73 -6.31 -7.08
N GLY A 283 -8.38 -7.48 -6.57
CA GLY A 283 -7.93 -7.69 -5.19
C GLY A 283 -8.71 -8.83 -4.53
N TRP A 284 -8.62 -8.94 -3.21
CA TRP A 284 -9.23 -10.04 -2.47
C TRP A 284 -9.79 -9.62 -1.11
N ASP A 285 -10.90 -10.23 -0.71
CA ASP A 285 -11.43 -10.18 0.65
C ASP A 285 -10.96 -11.40 1.45
N PHE A 286 -9.98 -11.19 2.32
CA PHE A 286 -9.46 -12.20 3.25
C PHE A 286 -10.36 -12.41 4.48
N ALA A 287 -11.22 -11.43 4.80
CA ALA A 287 -12.18 -11.52 5.90
C ALA A 287 -13.34 -12.49 5.55
N HIS A 288 -13.91 -12.43 4.35
CA HIS A 288 -14.96 -13.35 3.90
C HIS A 288 -14.44 -14.51 3.06
N ASN A 289 -13.19 -14.40 2.57
CA ASN A 289 -12.57 -15.38 1.67
C ASN A 289 -13.34 -15.50 0.34
N ASP A 290 -13.62 -14.35 -0.27
CA ASP A 290 -14.28 -14.19 -1.56
C ASP A 290 -13.77 -12.93 -2.30
N ASN A 291 -14.43 -12.58 -3.40
CA ASN A 291 -14.03 -11.48 -4.29
C ASN A 291 -14.85 -10.19 -4.06
N THR A 292 -15.58 -10.06 -2.96
CA THR A 292 -16.36 -8.86 -2.63
C THR A 292 -15.52 -7.86 -1.84
N LEU A 293 -15.01 -6.83 -2.51
CA LEU A 293 -14.08 -5.87 -1.90
C LEU A 293 -14.78 -4.78 -1.07
N TYR A 294 -16.12 -4.77 -1.07
CA TYR A 294 -16.96 -3.87 -0.31
C TYR A 294 -18.31 -4.56 -0.04
N ASP A 295 -18.59 -4.80 1.23
CA ASP A 295 -19.78 -5.44 1.75
C ASP A 295 -20.50 -4.47 2.66
N PRO A 296 -21.46 -3.70 2.15
CA PRO A 296 -22.22 -2.76 2.97
C PRO A 296 -22.81 -3.42 4.23
N SER A 297 -23.12 -4.72 4.15
CA SER A 297 -23.62 -5.52 5.27
C SER A 297 -22.67 -5.60 6.47
N ASP A 298 -21.39 -5.34 6.30
CA ASP A 298 -20.41 -5.28 7.39
C ASP A 298 -20.51 -4.00 8.23
N GLY A 299 -21.43 -3.12 7.86
CA GLY A 299 -21.70 -1.90 8.57
C GLY A 299 -20.78 -0.76 8.12
N PHE A 300 -20.90 0.34 8.85
CA PHE A 300 -20.33 1.62 8.43
C PHE A 300 -18.81 1.59 8.29
N ASN A 301 -18.08 0.74 9.02
CA ASN A 301 -16.63 0.73 8.89
C ASN A 301 -16.11 0.19 7.55
N ASP A 302 -16.94 -0.42 6.70
CA ASP A 302 -16.45 -1.04 5.46
C ASP A 302 -16.07 -0.07 4.34
N TYR A 303 -16.26 1.24 4.50
CA TYR A 303 -15.83 2.22 3.50
C TYR A 303 -14.37 2.71 3.64
N ARG A 304 -13.65 2.33 4.70
CA ARG A 304 -12.39 3.03 5.07
C ARG A 304 -11.34 2.95 3.97
N GLY A 305 -11.22 1.79 3.33
CA GLY A 305 -10.37 1.61 2.15
C GLY A 305 -10.76 2.56 1.01
N THR A 306 -12.05 2.86 0.80
CA THR A 306 -12.50 3.87 -0.17
C THR A 306 -11.93 5.26 0.14
N TYR A 307 -12.02 5.73 1.39
CA TYR A 307 -11.49 7.04 1.75
C TYR A 307 -9.96 7.11 1.66
N TYR A 308 -9.27 6.05 2.06
CA TYR A 308 -7.82 5.92 1.89
C TYR A 308 -7.44 5.92 0.40
N GLY A 309 -8.15 5.14 -0.42
CA GLY A 309 -7.96 5.10 -1.88
C GLY A 309 -8.15 6.46 -2.53
N LYS A 310 -9.19 7.22 -2.14
CA LYS A 310 -9.44 8.57 -2.64
C LYS A 310 -8.31 9.54 -2.32
N ALA A 311 -7.83 9.54 -1.07
CA ALA A 311 -6.71 10.39 -0.66
C ALA A 311 -5.42 10.04 -1.46
N ILE A 312 -5.19 8.76 -1.74
CA ILE A 312 -4.01 8.30 -2.48
C ILE A 312 -4.14 8.63 -3.97
N ALA A 313 -5.25 8.29 -4.61
CA ALA A 313 -5.36 8.23 -6.07
C ALA A 313 -6.79 8.50 -6.61
N ALA A 314 -7.58 9.38 -6.00
CA ALA A 314 -8.74 9.93 -6.72
C ALA A 314 -8.29 10.56 -8.04
N ALA A 315 -9.05 10.31 -9.11
CA ALA A 315 -8.77 10.80 -10.43
C ALA A 315 -8.87 12.33 -10.45
N ILE A 316 -8.09 12.96 -11.33
CA ILE A 316 -7.99 14.42 -11.40
C ILE A 316 -8.61 14.93 -12.69
N ASN A 317 -9.22 16.11 -12.65
CA ASN A 317 -9.89 16.74 -13.79
C ASN A 317 -11.10 15.97 -14.33
N ASN A 318 -11.73 15.12 -13.52
CA ASN A 318 -12.92 14.34 -13.90
C ASN A 318 -14.22 15.11 -13.59
N ARG A 319 -14.14 16.28 -12.94
CA ARG A 319 -15.27 17.11 -12.46
C ARG A 319 -16.10 16.41 -11.38
N VAL A 320 -15.54 15.42 -10.73
CA VAL A 320 -16.11 14.66 -9.64
C VAL A 320 -15.22 14.91 -8.43
N GLY A 321 -15.83 15.01 -7.26
CA GLY A 321 -15.14 14.99 -5.99
C GLY A 321 -13.82 15.75 -5.83
N ILE A 322 -12.74 15.02 -5.59
CA ILE A 322 -11.42 15.51 -5.15
C ILE A 322 -10.29 14.97 -6.04
N ALA A 323 -9.08 15.50 -5.87
CA ALA A 323 -7.87 14.94 -6.47
C ALA A 323 -7.08 14.06 -5.47
N GLY A 324 -6.59 12.89 -5.88
CA GLY A 324 -5.64 12.10 -5.07
C GLY A 324 -4.22 12.65 -5.14
N VAL A 325 -3.35 12.27 -4.21
CA VAL A 325 -1.91 12.66 -4.23
C VAL A 325 -1.19 12.17 -5.49
N ALA A 326 -1.47 10.93 -5.92
CA ALA A 326 -0.89 10.28 -7.10
C ALA A 326 -2.01 9.77 -8.03
N PRO A 327 -2.70 10.66 -8.77
CA PRO A 327 -3.96 10.35 -9.45
C PRO A 327 -3.84 9.37 -10.64
N ASN A 328 -2.64 8.96 -11.06
CA ASN A 328 -2.44 8.06 -12.20
C ASN A 328 -1.91 6.66 -11.82
N ILE A 329 -1.87 6.30 -10.53
CA ILE A 329 -1.44 4.96 -10.07
C ILE A 329 -2.62 3.99 -9.96
N LYS A 330 -2.35 2.71 -9.72
CA LYS A 330 -3.38 1.70 -9.45
C LYS A 330 -3.51 1.38 -7.96
N LEU A 331 -4.74 1.23 -7.48
CA LEU A 331 -5.09 0.83 -6.11
C LEU A 331 -5.47 -0.65 -6.10
N MET A 332 -4.83 -1.44 -5.24
CA MET A 332 -5.18 -2.84 -5.00
C MET A 332 -5.85 -2.95 -3.63
N PRO A 333 -7.19 -2.96 -3.55
CA PRO A 333 -7.91 -3.26 -2.32
C PRO A 333 -7.58 -4.66 -1.80
N LEU A 334 -7.22 -4.76 -0.52
CA LEU A 334 -7.08 -6.03 0.19
C LEU A 334 -7.86 -5.91 1.50
N LYS A 335 -9.04 -6.51 1.52
CA LYS A 335 -9.95 -6.44 2.66
C LYS A 335 -9.54 -7.48 3.69
N ILE A 336 -9.29 -7.04 4.91
CA ILE A 336 -8.82 -7.90 6.02
C ILE A 336 -9.64 -7.73 7.30
N PHE A 337 -10.65 -6.84 7.31
CA PHE A 337 -11.52 -6.60 8.46
C PHE A 337 -12.99 -6.78 8.08
N SER A 338 -13.74 -7.38 9.01
CA SER A 338 -15.21 -7.42 9.07
C SER A 338 -15.61 -7.19 10.54
N PRO A 339 -16.90 -7.10 10.91
CA PRO A 339 -17.32 -6.92 12.31
C PRO A 339 -16.77 -7.98 13.28
N ASP A 340 -16.57 -9.21 12.81
CA ASP A 340 -16.13 -10.36 13.59
C ASP A 340 -14.67 -10.79 13.31
N ARG A 341 -14.07 -10.32 12.22
CA ARG A 341 -12.74 -10.72 11.74
C ARG A 341 -11.73 -9.57 11.62
N GLY A 342 -10.44 -9.91 11.52
CA GLY A 342 -9.34 -8.95 11.60
C GLY A 342 -8.06 -9.58 12.16
N TYR A 343 -7.72 -10.79 11.71
CA TYR A 343 -6.59 -11.54 12.28
C TYR A 343 -5.28 -11.20 11.59
N LEU A 344 -4.19 -11.34 12.33
CA LEU A 344 -2.85 -11.16 11.82
C LEU A 344 -2.55 -12.09 10.63
N SER A 345 -3.03 -13.32 10.66
CA SER A 345 -2.90 -14.26 9.55
C SER A 345 -3.53 -13.75 8.26
N ASP A 346 -4.69 -13.08 8.32
CA ASP A 346 -5.35 -12.48 7.15
C ASP A 346 -4.46 -11.38 6.53
N ALA A 347 -3.81 -10.55 7.37
CA ALA A 347 -2.85 -9.56 6.90
C ALA A 347 -1.56 -10.18 6.32
N ILE A 348 -1.06 -11.28 6.88
CA ILE A 348 0.11 -11.99 6.33
C ILE A 348 -0.19 -12.53 4.93
N GLU A 349 -1.38 -13.11 4.73
CA GLU A 349 -1.81 -13.57 3.40
C GLU A 349 -1.96 -12.41 2.42
N ALA A 350 -2.55 -11.29 2.85
CA ALA A 350 -2.66 -10.07 2.04
C ALA A 350 -1.29 -9.51 1.63
N ILE A 351 -0.30 -9.48 2.54
CA ILE A 351 1.07 -9.05 2.21
C ILE A 351 1.69 -9.98 1.17
N ASN A 352 1.56 -11.28 1.34
CA ASN A 352 2.09 -12.26 0.39
C ASN A 352 1.41 -12.16 -0.99
N TYR A 353 0.10 -11.92 -1.02
CA TYR A 353 -0.67 -11.70 -2.24
C TYR A 353 -0.13 -10.48 -3.01
N ALA A 354 -0.03 -9.34 -2.32
CA ALA A 354 0.51 -8.11 -2.91
C ALA A 354 1.94 -8.30 -3.46
N GLU A 355 2.80 -8.98 -2.71
CA GLU A 355 4.18 -9.27 -3.12
C GLU A 355 4.23 -10.20 -4.34
N ALA A 356 3.40 -11.23 -4.38
CA ALA A 356 3.31 -12.14 -5.53
C ALA A 356 2.84 -11.41 -6.80
N LYS A 357 1.96 -10.41 -6.67
CA LYS A 357 1.51 -9.54 -7.76
C LYS A 357 2.48 -8.40 -8.10
N GLY A 358 3.65 -8.36 -7.47
CA GLY A 358 4.73 -7.40 -7.79
C GLY A 358 4.46 -5.98 -7.29
N VAL A 359 3.55 -5.81 -6.32
CA VAL A 359 3.30 -4.51 -5.67
C VAL A 359 4.58 -4.03 -4.99
N LYS A 360 4.82 -2.71 -5.00
CA LYS A 360 6.01 -2.09 -4.37
C LYS A 360 5.69 -1.32 -3.10
N ILE A 361 4.44 -0.91 -2.91
CA ILE A 361 4.03 -0.06 -1.79
C ILE A 361 2.74 -0.66 -1.21
N ALA A 362 2.72 -0.88 0.09
CA ALA A 362 1.55 -1.30 0.84
C ALA A 362 1.23 -0.29 1.93
N TYR A 363 0.02 0.24 1.93
CA TYR A 363 -0.53 1.00 3.05
C TYR A 363 -1.20 0.04 4.03
N LEU A 364 -0.80 0.13 5.30
CA LEU A 364 -1.35 -0.67 6.40
C LEU A 364 -2.33 0.18 7.20
N GLY A 365 -3.63 -0.06 7.00
CA GLY A 365 -4.72 0.60 7.71
C GLY A 365 -4.95 0.08 9.14
N TRP A 366 -3.91 -0.47 9.77
CA TRP A 366 -3.97 -1.16 11.05
C TRP A 366 -2.63 -1.13 11.79
N THR A 367 -2.66 -1.38 13.09
CA THR A 367 -1.49 -1.59 13.95
C THR A 367 -1.67 -2.83 14.83
N LEU A 368 -0.57 -3.30 15.41
CA LEU A 368 -0.55 -4.41 16.37
C LEU A 368 0.24 -3.99 17.62
N SER A 369 -0.31 -4.23 18.81
CA SER A 369 0.37 -3.90 20.08
C SER A 369 1.36 -4.98 20.54
N GLU A 370 1.17 -6.20 20.07
CA GLU A 370 1.98 -7.36 20.47
C GLU A 370 3.06 -7.66 19.44
N TYR A 371 4.25 -8.08 19.90
CA TYR A 371 5.29 -8.56 18.99
C TYR A 371 4.85 -9.90 18.39
N SER A 372 4.81 -9.98 17.06
CA SER A 372 4.70 -11.25 16.32
C SER A 372 5.99 -11.55 15.57
N GLN A 373 6.50 -12.77 15.73
CA GLN A 373 7.61 -13.30 14.95
C GLN A 373 7.18 -13.56 13.49
N ALA A 374 5.94 -14.02 13.27
CA ALA A 374 5.40 -14.26 11.93
C ALA A 374 5.35 -12.97 11.12
N LEU A 375 4.82 -11.88 11.69
CA LEU A 375 4.74 -10.58 11.01
C LEU A 375 6.13 -10.01 10.73
N TYR A 376 7.06 -10.12 11.69
CA TYR A 376 8.45 -9.68 11.51
C TYR A 376 9.10 -10.40 10.32
N GLU A 377 8.93 -11.72 10.19
CA GLU A 377 9.50 -12.50 9.10
C GLU A 377 8.95 -12.07 7.73
N VAL A 378 7.65 -11.80 7.61
CA VAL A 378 7.06 -11.37 6.33
C VAL A 378 7.56 -9.98 5.97
N ILE A 379 7.51 -9.03 6.90
CA ILE A 379 7.90 -7.64 6.63
C ILE A 379 9.40 -7.53 6.33
N SER A 380 10.25 -8.19 7.13
CA SER A 380 11.71 -8.10 6.97
C SER A 380 12.23 -8.73 5.66
N ASN A 381 11.51 -9.72 5.11
CA ASN A 381 11.89 -10.38 3.86
C ASN A 381 11.23 -9.75 2.62
N SER A 382 10.24 -8.88 2.81
CA SER A 382 9.51 -8.29 1.69
C SER A 382 10.27 -7.13 1.05
N LYS A 383 10.16 -7.03 -0.28
CA LYS A 383 10.73 -5.89 -1.05
C LYS A 383 9.82 -4.66 -1.09
N MET A 384 8.61 -4.76 -0.53
CA MET A 384 7.66 -3.67 -0.48
C MET A 384 8.04 -2.62 0.56
N LEU A 385 7.70 -1.36 0.28
CA LEU A 385 7.61 -0.31 1.28
C LEU A 385 6.25 -0.41 1.99
N PHE A 386 6.28 -0.64 3.30
CA PHE A 386 5.10 -0.57 4.15
C PHE A 386 4.95 0.83 4.73
N VAL A 387 3.80 1.46 4.52
CA VAL A 387 3.46 2.77 5.08
C VAL A 387 2.40 2.58 6.15
N THR A 388 2.69 3.02 7.37
CA THR A 388 1.81 2.87 8.53
C THR A 388 1.75 4.18 9.32
N PHE A 389 0.68 4.33 10.10
CA PHE A 389 0.56 5.41 11.07
C PHE A 389 1.26 5.03 12.40
N ALA A 390 1.65 6.04 13.18
CA ALA A 390 2.58 5.90 14.29
C ALA A 390 1.97 5.44 15.62
N GLY A 391 0.70 5.75 15.87
CA GLY A 391 -0.02 5.35 17.09
C GLY A 391 -1.34 4.66 16.82
N PRO A 392 -2.22 4.53 17.82
CA PRO A 392 -3.53 3.90 17.64
C PRO A 392 -4.55 4.81 16.91
N GLY A 393 -4.20 6.07 16.63
CA GLY A 393 -5.01 7.01 15.84
C GLY A 393 -5.95 7.92 16.64
N ASP A 394 -6.25 7.61 17.90
CA ASP A 394 -7.20 8.34 18.77
C ASP A 394 -6.62 8.73 20.15
N ALA A 395 -5.43 8.23 20.49
CA ALA A 395 -4.82 8.45 21.79
C ALA A 395 -4.08 9.80 21.86
N ARG A 396 -4.68 10.77 22.58
CA ARG A 396 -4.00 12.03 22.91
C ARG A 396 -2.71 11.78 23.68
N ASN A 397 -1.62 12.44 23.27
CA ASN A 397 -0.29 12.32 23.87
C ASN A 397 0.33 10.91 23.82
N PHE A 398 -0.05 10.09 22.83
CA PHE A 398 0.58 8.80 22.64
C PHE A 398 2.07 8.94 22.32
N ASN A 399 2.91 8.15 22.99
CA ASN A 399 4.35 8.11 22.73
C ASN A 399 4.76 6.71 22.27
N ALA A 400 5.06 6.59 20.98
CA ALA A 400 5.43 5.33 20.34
C ALA A 400 6.74 4.74 20.91
N ASP A 401 7.64 5.57 21.46
CA ASP A 401 8.87 5.10 22.09
C ASP A 401 8.64 4.46 23.48
N LEU A 402 7.53 4.81 24.14
CA LEU A 402 7.14 4.24 25.44
C LEU A 402 6.13 3.09 25.31
N SER A 403 5.40 3.04 24.21
CA SER A 403 4.38 2.04 23.91
C SER A 403 4.51 1.65 22.43
N PRO A 404 5.47 0.78 22.10
CA PRO A 404 5.74 0.44 20.70
C PRO A 404 4.55 -0.26 20.05
N LEU A 405 4.26 0.11 18.81
CA LEU A 405 3.30 -0.57 17.94
C LEU A 405 4.03 -1.16 16.73
N TYR A 406 3.54 -2.31 16.30
CA TYR A 406 4.01 -3.05 15.14
C TYR A 406 3.12 -2.72 13.92
N PRO A 407 3.72 -2.65 12.72
CA PRO A 407 5.05 -3.15 12.39
C PRO A 407 6.21 -2.18 12.57
N LYS A 408 5.96 -0.91 12.87
CA LYS A 408 7.06 0.05 12.93
C LYS A 408 8.11 -0.23 14.01
N ALA A 409 7.71 -0.80 15.14
CA ALA A 409 8.66 -1.21 16.17
C ALA A 409 9.60 -2.34 15.72
N TYR A 410 9.35 -2.98 14.57
CA TYR A 410 10.37 -3.74 13.87
C TYR A 410 11.36 -2.76 13.24
N LEU A 411 12.60 -2.72 13.75
CA LEU A 411 13.71 -1.92 13.21
C LEU A 411 14.12 -2.45 11.82
N THR A 412 13.29 -2.16 10.82
CA THR A 412 13.39 -2.60 9.43
C THR A 412 13.40 -1.36 8.54
N ASP A 413 14.18 -1.42 7.45
CA ASP A 413 14.39 -0.25 6.59
C ASP A 413 13.25 -0.02 5.60
N ASN A 414 12.27 -0.91 5.54
CA ASN A 414 11.14 -0.89 4.62
C ASN A 414 9.80 -0.53 5.28
N VAL A 415 9.80 0.00 6.52
CA VAL A 415 8.59 0.51 7.19
C VAL A 415 8.69 2.02 7.43
N LEU A 416 7.82 2.80 6.76
CA LEU A 416 7.66 4.23 6.96
C LEU A 416 6.51 4.49 7.95
N SER A 417 6.84 5.05 9.11
CA SER A 417 5.86 5.43 10.14
C SER A 417 5.62 6.92 10.18
N VAL A 418 4.33 7.29 10.18
CA VAL A 418 3.88 8.66 9.93
C VAL A 418 3.02 9.17 11.08
N ASN A 419 3.36 10.35 11.59
CA ASN A 419 2.47 11.11 12.49
C ASN A 419 1.79 12.27 11.75
N SER A 420 0.82 12.91 12.38
CA SER A 420 -0.05 13.91 11.74
C SER A 420 0.30 15.35 12.10
N VAL A 421 0.15 16.25 11.12
CA VAL A 421 0.12 17.70 11.34
C VAL A 421 -1.14 18.33 10.75
N ASP A 422 -1.46 19.50 11.27
CA ASP A 422 -2.54 20.35 10.83
C ASP A 422 -2.08 21.36 9.75
N SER A 423 -3.01 22.16 9.22
CA SER A 423 -2.73 23.13 8.15
C SER A 423 -1.89 24.35 8.57
N ASN A 424 -1.52 24.42 9.84
CA ASN A 424 -0.60 25.40 10.42
C ASN A 424 0.77 24.78 10.76
N GLY A 425 0.96 23.51 10.42
CA GLY A 425 2.17 22.75 10.69
C GLY A 425 2.34 22.43 12.16
N GLN A 426 1.28 22.48 12.97
CA GLN A 426 1.29 22.01 14.35
C GLN A 426 0.92 20.52 14.39
N LEU A 427 1.35 19.82 15.44
CA LEU A 427 0.88 18.45 15.67
C LEU A 427 -0.64 18.44 15.85
N GLY A 428 -1.32 17.45 15.26
CA GLY A 428 -2.73 17.21 15.54
C GLY A 428 -2.96 16.76 16.99
N ASP A 429 -4.16 17.00 17.53
CA ASP A 429 -4.50 16.71 18.94
C ASP A 429 -4.35 15.22 19.33
N SER A 430 -4.58 14.31 18.37
CA SER A 430 -4.39 12.85 18.53
C SER A 430 -3.07 12.34 17.94
N SER A 431 -2.15 13.25 17.57
CA SER A 431 -0.90 12.83 16.97
C SER A 431 0.08 12.26 17.99
N SER A 432 0.62 11.11 17.63
CA SER A 432 1.69 10.39 18.29
C SER A 432 3.02 11.10 18.14
N VAL A 433 3.88 10.86 19.14
CA VAL A 433 5.27 11.30 19.14
C VAL A 433 6.22 10.13 19.39
N GLY A 434 7.46 10.24 18.94
CA GLY A 434 8.53 9.27 19.18
C GLY A 434 9.75 9.55 18.31
N LYS A 435 10.93 9.61 18.90
CA LYS A 435 12.20 9.83 18.17
C LYS A 435 12.75 8.56 17.56
N THR A 436 12.34 7.40 18.06
CA THR A 436 12.83 6.09 17.62
C THR A 436 11.89 5.49 16.58
N TYR A 437 10.59 5.52 16.86
CA TYR A 437 9.60 4.80 16.06
C TYR A 437 8.70 5.71 15.20
N VAL A 438 8.90 7.02 15.16
CA VAL A 438 8.16 7.89 14.22
C VAL A 438 9.15 8.55 13.26
N ASP A 439 8.96 8.35 11.96
CA ASP A 439 9.95 8.78 10.96
C ASP A 439 9.74 10.23 10.53
N VAL A 440 8.52 10.56 10.11
CA VAL A 440 8.15 11.81 9.45
C VAL A 440 6.69 12.15 9.75
N ALA A 441 6.29 13.41 9.57
CA ALA A 441 4.89 13.80 9.63
C ALA A 441 4.27 13.95 8.24
N ALA A 442 2.96 13.89 8.14
CA ALA A 442 2.22 14.34 6.95
C ALA A 442 0.90 15.04 7.37
N PRO A 443 0.26 15.79 6.47
CA PRO A 443 -1.08 16.35 6.72
C PRO A 443 -2.05 15.27 7.21
N GLY A 444 -2.72 15.49 8.34
CA GLY A 444 -3.66 14.50 8.89
C GLY A 444 -4.85 15.11 9.65
N TYR A 445 -5.11 16.40 9.50
CA TYR A 445 -6.25 17.07 10.15
C TYR A 445 -7.04 17.89 9.13
N LEU A 446 -8.38 17.81 9.19
CA LEU A 446 -9.30 18.42 8.22
C LEU A 446 -8.95 18.05 6.77
N ILE A 447 -8.75 16.75 6.54
CA ILE A 447 -8.52 16.20 5.22
C ILE A 447 -9.84 16.17 4.47
N SER A 448 -9.98 17.06 3.50
CA SER A 448 -11.17 17.13 2.65
C SER A 448 -11.20 15.95 1.68
N LEU A 449 -12.30 15.22 1.70
CA LEU A 449 -12.62 14.07 0.85
C LEU A 449 -14.06 14.17 0.34
N THR A 450 -14.47 13.18 -0.44
CA THR A 450 -15.84 13.00 -0.93
C THR A 450 -16.49 11.77 -0.33
N GLY A 451 -17.78 11.88 -0.05
CA GLY A 451 -18.62 10.75 0.37
C GLY A 451 -18.56 9.57 -0.60
N ILE A 452 -18.89 8.39 -0.11
CA ILE A 452 -19.03 7.17 -0.92
C ILE A 452 -20.24 7.26 -1.85
N ASP A 453 -20.21 6.52 -2.96
CA ASP A 453 -21.34 6.43 -3.92
C ASP A 453 -22.24 5.22 -3.55
N ALA A 454 -22.13 4.76 -2.31
CA ALA A 454 -22.60 3.46 -1.86
C ALA A 454 -24.13 3.28 -1.98
N PRO A 455 -24.60 2.03 -2.17
CA PRO A 455 -26.02 1.68 -2.25
C PRO A 455 -26.72 1.70 -0.88
N MET A 456 -26.33 2.63 0.00
CA MET A 456 -26.95 2.84 1.31
C MET A 456 -27.81 4.09 1.28
N GLY A 457 -28.89 4.09 2.05
CA GLY A 457 -29.78 5.24 2.09
C GLY A 457 -30.72 5.25 3.28
N TYR A 458 -31.71 6.13 3.21
CA TYR A 458 -32.64 6.42 4.29
C TYR A 458 -34.07 5.98 3.99
N ALA A 459 -34.32 5.60 2.74
CA ALA A 459 -35.62 5.13 2.29
C ALA A 459 -35.45 4.10 1.16
N ALA A 460 -36.46 3.24 1.01
CA ALA A 460 -36.48 2.18 0.02
C ALA A 460 -37.88 1.95 -0.56
N GLU A 461 -37.90 1.53 -1.83
CA GLU A 461 -39.08 0.99 -2.50
C GLU A 461 -38.93 -0.53 -2.61
N ILE A 462 -39.99 -1.25 -2.25
CA ILE A 462 -40.00 -2.70 -2.13
C ILE A 462 -41.13 -3.21 -3.04
N HIS A 463 -40.79 -4.05 -4.01
CA HIS A 463 -41.75 -4.66 -4.93
C HIS A 463 -41.50 -6.17 -5.01
N LYS A 464 -42.34 -6.95 -4.34
CA LYS A 464 -42.29 -8.41 -4.39
C LYS A 464 -43.36 -8.94 -5.32
N TYR A 465 -42.95 -9.56 -6.41
CA TYR A 465 -43.86 -10.21 -7.36
C TYR A 465 -44.51 -11.45 -6.75
N ALA A 466 -45.72 -11.78 -7.22
CA ALA A 466 -46.47 -12.94 -6.76
C ALA A 466 -45.66 -14.24 -6.94
N GLY A 467 -45.64 -15.06 -5.89
CA GLY A 467 -45.02 -16.38 -5.85
C GLY A 467 -46.03 -17.52 -5.85
N ALA A 468 -45.57 -18.74 -5.58
CA ALA A 468 -46.46 -19.90 -5.45
C ALA A 468 -47.38 -19.82 -4.23
N ASP A 469 -46.88 -19.24 -3.14
CA ASP A 469 -47.56 -19.23 -1.83
C ASP A 469 -47.92 -17.81 -1.33
N ASN A 470 -47.40 -16.76 -1.96
CA ASN A 470 -47.59 -15.36 -1.54
C ASN A 470 -48.09 -14.49 -2.70
N ALA A 471 -48.96 -13.53 -2.40
CA ALA A 471 -49.43 -12.54 -3.35
C ALA A 471 -48.35 -11.49 -3.66
N GLU A 472 -48.56 -10.73 -4.74
CA GLU A 472 -47.75 -9.55 -5.05
C GLU A 472 -48.03 -8.46 -4.02
N TYR A 473 -46.99 -7.81 -3.50
CA TYR A 473 -47.12 -6.62 -2.67
C TYR A 473 -46.08 -5.56 -2.99
N LYS A 474 -46.39 -4.35 -2.52
CA LYS A 474 -45.50 -3.22 -2.55
C LYS A 474 -45.40 -2.59 -1.17
N ALA A 475 -44.20 -2.15 -0.82
CA ALA A 475 -43.98 -1.39 0.39
C ALA A 475 -43.03 -0.22 0.18
N ILE A 476 -43.20 0.82 0.98
CA ILE A 476 -42.27 1.94 1.12
C ILE A 476 -41.76 1.94 2.55
N PHE A 477 -40.44 1.96 2.70
CA PHE A 477 -39.81 2.35 3.95
C PHE A 477 -39.26 3.77 3.80
N ASN A 478 -39.66 4.69 4.66
CA ASN A 478 -39.21 6.08 4.68
C ASN A 478 -38.70 6.45 6.08
N GLY A 479 -37.44 6.14 6.37
CA GLY A 479 -36.85 6.33 7.70
C GLY A 479 -36.64 7.78 8.12
N ILE A 480 -36.76 8.75 7.20
CA ILE A 480 -36.70 10.19 7.55
C ILE A 480 -38.06 10.76 7.96
N GLY A 481 -39.17 10.13 7.55
CA GLY A 481 -40.51 10.71 7.68
C GLY A 481 -40.81 11.82 6.66
N PHE A 482 -42.08 12.18 6.50
CA PHE A 482 -42.50 13.31 5.65
C PHE A 482 -42.61 14.62 6.45
N GLU A 483 -42.83 14.49 7.75
CA GLU A 483 -42.95 15.57 8.73
C GLU A 483 -41.70 16.47 8.79
N VAL A 484 -40.52 15.92 8.50
CA VAL A 484 -39.23 16.64 8.49
C VAL A 484 -38.94 17.42 7.21
N VAL A 485 -39.74 17.26 6.15
CA VAL A 485 -39.56 18.00 4.88
C VAL A 485 -40.22 19.38 5.01
N PRO A 486 -39.51 20.52 4.91
CA PRO A 486 -40.03 21.84 5.22
C PRO A 486 -41.06 22.34 4.19
N THR A 487 -42.03 23.13 4.67
CA THR A 487 -43.03 23.83 3.83
C THR A 487 -43.02 25.36 4.03
N GLU A 488 -42.02 25.89 4.75
CA GLU A 488 -41.91 27.31 5.12
C GLU A 488 -41.22 28.20 4.06
N GLU A 489 -41.27 29.52 4.28
CA GLU A 489 -40.71 30.55 3.39
C GLU A 489 -39.18 30.39 3.23
N GLY A 490 -38.72 30.15 1.99
CA GLY A 490 -37.32 29.86 1.67
C GLY A 490 -37.08 28.43 1.15
N PHE A 491 -38.08 27.55 1.23
CA PHE A 491 -38.10 26.20 0.68
C PHE A 491 -39.22 26.06 -0.37
N ASP A 492 -39.19 25.04 -1.24
CA ASP A 492 -40.32 24.77 -2.14
C ASP A 492 -41.43 24.06 -1.35
N PRO A 493 -42.56 24.73 -1.04
CA PRO A 493 -43.60 24.16 -0.20
C PRO A 493 -44.28 22.94 -0.80
N LYS A 494 -44.03 22.64 -2.09
CA LYS A 494 -44.57 21.47 -2.77
C LYS A 494 -43.73 20.21 -2.57
N GLN A 495 -42.48 20.31 -2.12
CA GLN A 495 -41.57 19.16 -2.05
C GLN A 495 -42.12 18.03 -1.19
N ARG A 496 -42.67 18.35 0.00
CA ARG A 496 -43.29 17.35 0.89
C ARG A 496 -44.43 16.60 0.19
N GLN A 497 -45.34 17.33 -0.46
CA GLN A 497 -46.47 16.74 -1.18
C GLN A 497 -46.00 15.90 -2.37
N VAL A 498 -45.07 16.41 -3.18
CA VAL A 498 -44.53 15.69 -4.36
C VAL A 498 -43.86 14.39 -3.94
N MET A 499 -43.10 14.40 -2.85
CA MET A 499 -42.46 13.22 -2.29
C MET A 499 -43.51 12.19 -1.87
N PHE A 500 -44.53 12.61 -1.12
CA PHE A 500 -45.61 11.73 -0.68
C PHE A 500 -46.43 11.16 -1.84
N ASP A 501 -46.80 11.99 -2.83
CA ASP A 501 -47.57 11.59 -4.01
C ASP A 501 -46.85 10.48 -4.80
N ARG A 502 -45.53 10.56 -4.91
CA ARG A 502 -44.70 9.54 -5.58
C ARG A 502 -44.70 8.21 -4.82
N ALA A 503 -44.56 8.26 -3.51
CA ALA A 503 -44.63 7.07 -2.67
C ALA A 503 -46.01 6.40 -2.76
N MET A 504 -47.08 7.18 -2.67
CA MET A 504 -48.45 6.66 -2.81
C MET A 504 -48.70 6.09 -4.21
N LYS A 505 -48.25 6.77 -5.27
CA LYS A 505 -48.37 6.29 -6.66
C LYS A 505 -47.64 4.96 -6.90
N PHE A 506 -46.53 4.74 -6.20
CA PHE A 506 -45.84 3.46 -6.25
C PHE A 506 -46.68 2.35 -5.63
N LEU A 507 -47.21 2.57 -4.43
CA LEU A 507 -48.02 1.60 -3.68
C LEU A 507 -49.28 1.21 -4.45
N ASP A 508 -50.07 2.19 -4.90
CA ASP A 508 -51.19 1.97 -5.81
C ASP A 508 -51.28 3.13 -6.81
N ASP A 509 -51.60 2.86 -8.07
CA ASP A 509 -51.69 3.91 -9.09
C ASP A 509 -52.95 4.74 -8.86
N PHE A 510 -52.84 5.70 -7.94
CA PHE A 510 -53.93 6.53 -7.44
C PHE A 510 -54.63 7.35 -8.53
N GLU A 511 -53.97 7.61 -9.66
CA GLU A 511 -54.61 8.25 -10.83
C GLU A 511 -55.66 7.33 -11.50
N ALA A 512 -55.56 6.01 -11.30
CA ALA A 512 -56.46 5.00 -11.83
C ALA A 512 -57.50 4.51 -10.80
N ASN A 513 -57.26 4.62 -9.49
CA ASN A 513 -58.14 4.11 -8.44
C ASN A 513 -58.27 5.08 -7.25
N LYS A 514 -59.44 5.74 -7.12
CA LYS A 514 -59.72 6.71 -6.03
C LYS A 514 -60.59 6.15 -4.89
N ASP A 515 -61.04 4.90 -5.03
CA ASP A 515 -61.89 4.21 -4.05
C ASP A 515 -61.08 3.36 -3.05
N VAL A 516 -59.75 3.48 -3.10
CA VAL A 516 -58.77 2.80 -2.23
C VAL A 516 -59.03 3.16 -0.77
N LYS A 517 -59.12 2.14 0.09
CA LYS A 517 -59.18 2.31 1.54
C LYS A 517 -57.80 2.39 2.15
N VAL A 518 -57.54 3.48 2.86
CA VAL A 518 -56.27 3.75 3.54
C VAL A 518 -56.47 3.69 5.05
N LEU A 519 -55.62 2.93 5.75
CA LEU A 519 -55.51 2.96 7.20
C LEU A 519 -54.29 3.78 7.61
N LEU A 520 -54.50 4.88 8.31
CA LEU A 520 -53.46 5.62 9.00
C LEU A 520 -53.25 5.02 10.39
N VAL A 521 -52.09 4.42 10.64
CA VAL A 521 -51.69 3.93 11.97
C VAL A 521 -50.74 4.96 12.59
N GLN A 522 -51.24 5.68 13.58
CA GLN A 522 -50.45 6.60 14.39
C GLN A 522 -49.82 5.83 15.54
N ASP A 523 -48.51 5.64 15.46
CA ASP A 523 -47.71 4.88 16.42
C ASP A 523 -46.50 5.68 16.89
N ASN A 524 -46.74 6.94 17.24
CA ASN A 524 -45.72 7.87 17.67
C ASN A 524 -45.74 8.10 19.17
N MET A 525 -44.56 8.32 19.75
CA MET A 525 -44.42 8.73 21.15
C MET A 525 -43.99 10.19 21.20
N PHE A 526 -44.85 11.09 21.66
CA PHE A 526 -44.48 12.49 21.85
C PHE A 526 -44.11 12.73 23.32
N ASP A 527 -42.81 12.88 23.63
CA ASP A 527 -42.33 13.36 24.93
C ASP A 527 -42.00 14.87 24.88
N PRO A 528 -42.84 15.76 25.45
CA PRO A 528 -42.55 17.19 25.50
C PRO A 528 -41.43 17.58 26.50
N PHE A 529 -40.89 16.65 27.30
CA PHE A 529 -40.01 16.96 28.44
C PHE A 529 -38.83 15.98 28.61
N PHE A 530 -38.02 15.75 27.57
CA PHE A 530 -36.64 15.21 27.66
C PHE A 530 -36.35 14.40 28.93
N HIS A 531 -36.90 13.18 29.03
CA HIS A 531 -36.74 12.40 30.25
C HIS A 531 -35.51 11.50 30.25
N ASN A 532 -34.79 11.45 31.37
CA ASN A 532 -33.64 10.57 31.55
C ASN A 532 -34.15 9.15 31.86
N PRO A 533 -33.68 8.09 31.16
CA PRO A 533 -34.19 6.73 31.33
C PRO A 533 -34.05 6.13 32.76
N ASP A 534 -33.29 6.76 33.66
CA ASP A 534 -33.13 6.33 35.05
C ASP A 534 -34.29 6.71 35.99
N ASP A 535 -35.23 7.55 35.56
CA ASP A 535 -36.22 8.18 36.45
C ASP A 535 -37.53 7.37 36.66
N GLY A 536 -37.62 6.18 36.04
CA GLY A 536 -38.75 5.24 36.20
C GLY A 536 -39.97 5.56 35.32
N PRO A 537 -41.01 4.70 35.30
CA PRO A 537 -42.17 4.87 34.43
C PRO A 537 -43.03 6.06 34.89
N ILE A 538 -43.29 7.00 33.98
CA ILE A 538 -44.18 8.14 34.19
C ILE A 538 -45.54 7.85 33.56
N GLU A 539 -46.63 8.22 34.24
CA GLU A 539 -47.95 8.35 33.59
C GLU A 539 -47.91 9.57 32.65
N VAL A 540 -47.73 9.31 31.35
CA VAL A 540 -47.77 10.33 30.30
C VAL A 540 -49.22 10.80 30.11
N PRO A 541 -49.51 12.12 30.13
CA PRO A 541 -50.86 12.61 29.84
C PRO A 541 -51.21 12.35 28.36
N PRO A 542 -52.49 12.17 28.02
CA PRO A 542 -52.91 11.91 26.64
C PRO A 542 -52.42 13.00 25.68
N LEU A 543 -51.93 12.59 24.51
CA LEU A 543 -51.46 13.44 23.40
C LEU A 543 -52.39 14.64 23.19
N ASP A 544 -51.88 15.85 23.41
CA ASP A 544 -52.55 17.09 22.98
C ASP A 544 -52.30 17.26 21.47
N PRO A 545 -53.34 17.26 20.61
CA PRO A 545 -53.20 17.45 19.17
C PRO A 545 -52.59 18.81 18.78
N ALA A 546 -52.52 19.77 19.71
CA ALA A 546 -51.83 21.05 19.49
C ALA A 546 -50.30 20.94 19.63
N LEU A 547 -49.78 19.84 20.18
CA LEU A 547 -48.36 19.63 20.45
C LEU A 547 -47.69 18.64 19.47
N ASP A 548 -48.44 17.75 18.84
CA ASP A 548 -47.96 16.82 17.80
C ASP A 548 -48.76 16.95 16.49
N PRO A 549 -48.19 17.55 15.43
CA PRO A 549 -48.88 17.77 14.16
C PRO A 549 -48.82 16.56 13.22
N THR A 550 -48.19 15.43 13.59
CA THR A 550 -47.84 14.34 12.66
C THR A 550 -49.07 13.76 11.97
N LEU A 551 -50.10 13.33 12.72
CA LEU A 551 -51.34 12.80 12.12
C LEU A 551 -52.02 13.82 11.18
N ALA A 552 -52.01 15.11 11.55
CA ALA A 552 -52.60 16.16 10.71
C ALA A 552 -51.85 16.29 9.38
N ILE A 553 -50.51 16.19 9.40
CA ILE A 553 -49.68 16.21 8.19
C ILE A 553 -50.06 15.05 7.25
N TYR A 554 -50.11 13.81 7.73
CA TYR A 554 -50.46 12.65 6.88
C TYR A 554 -51.89 12.71 6.35
N LYS A 555 -52.84 13.20 7.16
CA LYS A 555 -54.22 13.46 6.69
C LYS A 555 -54.25 14.49 5.57
N ASP A 556 -53.58 15.63 5.75
CA ASP A 556 -53.52 16.68 4.74
C ASP A 556 -52.84 16.18 3.45
N LEU A 557 -51.78 15.39 3.57
CA LEU A 557 -51.08 14.78 2.43
C LEU A 557 -52.00 13.87 1.61
N LEU A 558 -52.76 12.98 2.26
CA LEU A 558 -53.76 12.13 1.59
C LEU A 558 -54.91 12.95 0.98
N HIS A 559 -55.40 13.95 1.71
CA HIS A 559 -56.48 14.81 1.22
C HIS A 559 -56.08 15.60 -0.03
N ASN A 560 -54.86 16.16 -0.02
CA ASN A 560 -54.30 16.90 -1.13
C ASN A 560 -53.98 16.00 -2.33
N ALA A 561 -53.56 14.75 -2.08
CA ALA A 561 -53.42 13.74 -3.12
C ALA A 561 -54.80 13.42 -3.74
N GLY A 562 -55.90 13.58 -3.00
CA GLY A 562 -57.28 13.50 -3.48
C GLY A 562 -58.07 12.29 -2.98
N TYR A 563 -57.59 11.63 -1.92
CA TYR A 563 -58.31 10.56 -1.25
C TYR A 563 -59.56 11.12 -0.55
N SER A 564 -60.65 10.35 -0.55
CA SER A 564 -61.87 10.73 0.15
C SER A 564 -61.75 10.43 1.64
N GLU A 565 -62.15 11.36 2.50
CA GLU A 565 -62.22 11.16 3.96
C GLU A 565 -63.03 9.93 4.37
N SER A 566 -64.03 9.50 3.58
CA SER A 566 -64.79 8.29 3.88
C SER A 566 -64.01 6.98 3.68
N ASN A 567 -62.84 7.06 3.05
CA ASN A 567 -61.96 5.93 2.77
C ASN A 567 -60.66 6.00 3.58
N ILE A 568 -60.52 6.96 4.49
CA ILE A 568 -59.36 7.11 5.37
C ILE A 568 -59.81 6.77 6.79
N ASP A 569 -59.39 5.61 7.27
CA ASP A 569 -59.57 5.22 8.67
C ASP A 569 -58.29 5.55 9.46
N VAL A 570 -58.44 5.86 10.75
CA VAL A 570 -57.32 6.18 11.65
C VAL A 570 -57.34 5.22 12.83
N TYR A 571 -56.20 4.62 13.11
CA TYR A 571 -55.94 3.85 14.31
C TYR A 571 -54.80 4.51 15.08
N THR A 572 -55.02 4.83 16.36
CA THR A 572 -53.98 5.37 17.25
C THR A 572 -53.61 4.28 18.24
N THR A 573 -52.34 3.89 18.25
CA THR A 573 -51.82 2.88 19.18
C THR A 573 -51.67 3.47 20.57
N VAL A 574 -51.71 2.60 21.58
CA VAL A 574 -51.24 2.95 22.91
C VAL A 574 -49.73 2.72 22.93
N GLU A 575 -48.98 3.60 23.59
CA GLU A 575 -47.53 3.56 23.66
C GLU A 575 -47.01 2.15 24.05
N LEU A 576 -46.15 1.58 23.20
CA LEU A 576 -45.53 0.25 23.36
C LEU A 576 -46.51 -0.94 23.42
N GLU A 577 -47.76 -0.76 22.99
CA GLU A 577 -48.75 -1.84 22.83
C GLU A 577 -48.97 -2.22 21.36
N ASP A 578 -49.60 -3.38 21.14
CA ASP A 578 -49.92 -3.86 19.79
C ASP A 578 -50.84 -2.88 19.02
N GLY A 579 -50.54 -2.71 17.75
CA GLY A 579 -51.36 -1.99 16.79
C GLY A 579 -52.58 -2.79 16.28
N PRO A 580 -53.11 -2.45 15.09
CA PRO A 580 -54.29 -3.09 14.55
C PRO A 580 -54.11 -4.60 14.32
N ASP A 581 -55.16 -5.38 14.58
CA ASP A 581 -55.15 -6.80 14.25
C ASP A 581 -55.13 -7.04 12.73
N LEU A 582 -54.72 -8.25 12.33
CA LEU A 582 -54.65 -8.64 10.92
C LEU A 582 -55.97 -8.42 10.16
N SER A 583 -57.12 -8.63 10.81
CA SER A 583 -58.43 -8.47 10.16
C SER A 583 -58.73 -7.01 9.82
N THR A 584 -58.27 -6.09 10.66
CA THR A 584 -58.35 -4.65 10.44
C THR A 584 -57.42 -4.25 9.31
N LEU A 585 -56.17 -4.71 9.30
CA LEU A 585 -55.22 -4.46 8.22
C LEU A 585 -55.76 -4.94 6.86
N GLN A 586 -56.25 -6.18 6.79
CA GLN A 586 -56.78 -6.79 5.56
C GLN A 586 -58.08 -6.13 5.03
N SER A 587 -58.74 -5.30 5.82
CA SER A 587 -59.91 -4.53 5.38
C SER A 587 -59.56 -3.24 4.62
N HIS A 588 -58.26 -2.95 4.47
CA HIS A 588 -57.70 -1.78 3.81
C HIS A 588 -56.72 -2.19 2.70
N ASP A 589 -56.73 -1.43 1.62
CA ASP A 589 -55.85 -1.64 0.47
C ASP A 589 -54.43 -1.14 0.75
N ILE A 590 -54.31 -0.03 1.49
CA ILE A 590 -53.03 0.57 1.90
C ILE A 590 -53.03 0.80 3.41
N VAL A 591 -51.94 0.43 4.08
CA VAL A 591 -51.64 0.80 5.47
C VAL A 591 -50.48 1.79 5.47
N VAL A 592 -50.66 2.94 6.10
CA VAL A 592 -49.60 3.93 6.35
C VAL A 592 -49.34 3.96 7.85
N TRP A 593 -48.25 3.34 8.27
CA TRP A 593 -47.77 3.29 9.64
C TRP A 593 -46.73 4.38 9.85
N PHE A 594 -46.98 5.30 10.78
CA PHE A 594 -46.04 6.38 11.05
C PHE A 594 -45.74 6.57 12.52
N THR A 595 -44.45 6.81 12.80
CA THR A 595 -43.89 6.89 14.16
C THR A 595 -43.50 8.31 14.56
N GLY A 596 -43.55 9.28 13.63
CA GLY A 596 -43.20 10.67 13.90
C GLY A 596 -41.71 10.87 14.20
N THR A 597 -41.40 11.93 14.95
CA THR A 597 -40.05 12.22 15.45
C THR A 597 -39.89 11.69 16.87
N LEU A 598 -38.98 10.75 17.08
CA LEU A 598 -38.71 10.10 18.36
C LEU A 598 -37.27 10.36 18.81
N PHE A 599 -37.05 10.36 20.13
CA PHE A 599 -35.74 10.60 20.74
C PHE A 599 -35.36 9.43 21.69
N ALA A 600 -35.54 8.17 21.28
CA ALA A 600 -35.26 7.03 22.16
C ALA A 600 -34.72 5.81 21.39
N SER A 601 -33.40 5.65 21.40
CA SER A 601 -32.63 4.65 20.63
C SER A 601 -32.70 3.19 21.13
N THR A 602 -33.70 2.82 21.93
CA THR A 602 -33.82 1.45 22.50
C THR A 602 -35.23 0.89 22.60
N LEU A 603 -36.25 1.60 22.09
CA LEU A 603 -37.65 1.16 22.17
C LEU A 603 -38.06 0.33 20.94
N THR A 604 -38.96 -0.62 21.16
CA THR A 604 -39.56 -1.44 20.09
C THR A 604 -40.99 -0.95 19.89
N LEU A 605 -41.19 -0.11 18.86
CA LEU A 605 -42.50 0.47 18.52
C LEU A 605 -43.40 -0.56 17.86
N ILE A 606 -42.89 -1.19 16.79
CA ILE A 606 -43.58 -2.26 16.08
C ILE A 606 -43.36 -3.57 16.84
N THR A 607 -44.35 -4.00 17.63
CA THR A 607 -44.23 -5.18 18.49
C THR A 607 -44.09 -6.48 17.69
N ASP A 608 -43.76 -7.59 18.35
CA ASP A 608 -43.71 -8.91 17.70
C ASP A 608 -45.05 -9.30 17.04
N ASN A 609 -46.18 -8.90 17.64
CA ASN A 609 -47.51 -9.15 17.07
C ASN A 609 -47.77 -8.27 15.85
N ASP A 610 -47.34 -7.01 15.89
CA ASP A 610 -47.45 -6.11 14.75
C ASP A 610 -46.63 -6.61 13.57
N GLN A 611 -45.38 -7.01 13.81
CA GLN A 611 -44.52 -7.62 12.78
C GLN A 611 -45.17 -8.85 12.15
N ALA A 612 -45.79 -9.72 12.95
CA ALA A 612 -46.51 -10.90 12.45
C ALA A 612 -47.74 -10.51 11.60
N ASN A 613 -48.53 -9.53 12.06
CA ASN A 613 -49.71 -9.05 11.36
C ASN A 613 -49.34 -8.33 10.05
N LEU A 614 -48.34 -7.46 10.07
CA LEU A 614 -47.82 -6.74 8.89
C LEU A 614 -47.23 -7.71 7.87
N THR A 615 -46.50 -8.74 8.32
CA THR A 615 -46.00 -9.80 7.43
C THR A 615 -47.13 -10.56 6.76
N ALA A 616 -48.16 -10.96 7.52
CA ALA A 616 -49.32 -11.66 6.98
C ALA A 616 -50.16 -10.77 6.04
N TYR A 617 -50.27 -9.48 6.34
CA TYR A 617 -50.92 -8.49 5.50
C TYR A 617 -50.23 -8.34 4.14
N LEU A 618 -48.90 -8.16 4.14
CA LEU A 618 -48.09 -8.08 2.91
C LEU A 618 -48.14 -9.38 2.10
N ASN A 619 -47.97 -10.54 2.74
CA ASN A 619 -48.08 -11.84 2.04
C ASN A 619 -49.48 -12.09 1.44
N GLY A 620 -50.51 -11.45 2.01
CA GLY A 620 -51.88 -11.44 1.50
C GLY A 620 -52.14 -10.47 0.35
N GLY A 621 -51.15 -9.65 -0.04
CA GLY A 621 -51.23 -8.70 -1.16
C GLY A 621 -51.51 -7.26 -0.74
N GLY A 622 -51.47 -6.95 0.56
CA GLY A 622 -51.61 -5.59 1.08
C GLY A 622 -50.46 -4.67 0.66
N HIS A 623 -50.65 -3.36 0.80
CA HIS A 623 -49.61 -2.37 0.50
C HIS A 623 -49.26 -1.56 1.75
N LEU A 624 -47.98 -1.37 2.03
CA LEU A 624 -47.53 -0.79 3.30
C LEU A 624 -46.61 0.41 3.09
N MET A 625 -46.81 1.47 3.85
CA MET A 625 -45.83 2.52 4.07
C MET A 625 -45.44 2.53 5.54
N ILE A 626 -44.16 2.39 5.85
CA ILE A 626 -43.59 2.69 7.16
C ILE A 626 -42.83 4.00 7.03
N SER A 627 -43.17 5.00 7.84
CA SER A 627 -42.63 6.35 7.72
C SER A 627 -42.35 6.99 9.07
N GLY A 628 -41.15 7.54 9.26
CA GLY A 628 -40.77 8.22 10.49
C GLY A 628 -39.45 7.71 11.06
N GLU A 629 -38.89 8.50 11.95
CA GLU A 629 -37.66 8.21 12.68
C GLU A 629 -37.86 7.00 13.61
N ASP A 630 -36.78 6.25 13.84
CA ASP A 630 -36.74 5.06 14.72
C ASP A 630 -37.79 3.96 14.38
N SER A 631 -38.46 4.05 13.23
CA SER A 631 -39.61 3.20 12.90
C SER A 631 -39.31 1.69 12.81
N ILE A 632 -38.04 1.33 12.68
CA ILE A 632 -37.56 -0.06 12.66
C ILE A 632 -36.42 -0.29 13.67
N ASP A 633 -36.20 0.66 14.57
CA ASP A 633 -35.24 0.50 15.67
C ASP A 633 -35.73 -0.56 16.66
N GLY A 634 -34.80 -1.33 17.22
CA GLY A 634 -35.11 -2.50 18.04
C GLY A 634 -35.57 -3.75 17.28
N ILE A 635 -36.06 -3.62 16.03
CA ILE A 635 -36.53 -4.76 15.20
C ILE A 635 -35.67 -5.02 13.96
N SER A 636 -34.53 -4.35 13.85
CA SER A 636 -33.64 -4.36 12.68
C SER A 636 -33.15 -5.73 12.22
N SER A 637 -33.11 -6.72 13.12
CA SER A 637 -32.65 -8.09 12.85
C SER A 637 -33.79 -9.11 12.74
N THR A 638 -35.05 -8.64 12.77
CA THR A 638 -36.22 -9.51 12.73
C THR A 638 -36.51 -9.99 11.30
N PRO A 639 -37.15 -11.17 11.13
CA PRO A 639 -37.57 -11.65 9.81
C PRO A 639 -38.48 -10.66 9.05
N PHE A 640 -39.24 -9.82 9.77
CA PHE A 640 -40.03 -8.78 9.13
C PHE A 640 -39.14 -7.80 8.35
N VAL A 641 -38.06 -7.31 8.95
CA VAL A 641 -37.14 -6.38 8.28
C VAL A 641 -36.29 -7.12 7.24
N THR A 642 -35.71 -8.28 7.58
CA THR A 642 -34.72 -8.96 6.72
C THR A 642 -35.34 -9.76 5.57
N ASP A 643 -36.50 -10.39 5.79
CA ASP A 643 -37.08 -11.37 4.86
C ASP A 643 -38.37 -10.84 4.20
N THR A 644 -39.11 -9.95 4.87
CA THR A 644 -40.32 -9.33 4.32
C THR A 644 -39.99 -7.99 3.65
N LEU A 645 -39.25 -7.08 4.31
CA LEU A 645 -38.85 -5.81 3.69
C LEU A 645 -37.55 -5.93 2.86
N HIS A 646 -36.79 -7.01 3.04
CA HIS A 646 -35.48 -7.22 2.39
C HIS A 646 -34.51 -6.06 2.65
N LEU A 647 -34.47 -5.60 3.90
CA LEU A 647 -33.61 -4.52 4.39
C LEU A 647 -32.64 -5.04 5.45
N LYS A 648 -31.46 -4.41 5.50
CA LYS A 648 -30.53 -4.52 6.63
C LYS A 648 -30.17 -3.11 7.11
N ILE A 649 -30.31 -2.87 8.41
CA ILE A 649 -29.83 -1.63 9.03
C ILE A 649 -28.34 -1.78 9.36
N LEU A 650 -27.54 -0.80 8.97
CA LEU A 650 -26.10 -0.76 9.24
C LEU A 650 -25.79 -0.06 10.58
N GLU A 651 -26.28 1.18 10.72
CA GLU A 651 -26.26 1.98 11.95
C GLU A 651 -27.22 3.17 11.78
N SER A 652 -27.78 3.67 12.88
CA SER A 652 -28.53 4.94 12.87
C SER A 652 -27.51 6.09 12.78
N GLY A 653 -27.69 6.95 11.78
CA GLY A 653 -26.74 8.02 11.46
C GLY A 653 -27.40 9.38 11.40
N THR A 654 -26.56 10.41 11.42
CA THR A 654 -27.04 11.79 11.32
C THR A 654 -27.30 12.17 9.86
N VAL A 655 -28.50 12.66 9.56
CA VAL A 655 -28.82 13.26 8.25
C VAL A 655 -28.89 14.77 8.41
N SER A 656 -28.21 15.50 7.53
CA SER A 656 -28.25 16.96 7.54
C SER A 656 -28.55 17.55 6.16
N GLY A 657 -29.56 18.43 6.14
CA GLY A 657 -29.78 19.40 5.07
C GLY A 657 -30.49 18.89 3.83
N GLU A 658 -30.04 17.79 3.22
CA GLU A 658 -30.53 17.33 1.91
C GLU A 658 -30.42 15.79 1.76
N VAL A 659 -31.37 15.20 1.05
CA VAL A 659 -31.30 13.81 0.55
C VAL A 659 -31.56 13.78 -0.95
N VAL A 660 -30.93 12.84 -1.66
CA VAL A 660 -30.98 12.76 -3.12
C VAL A 660 -31.66 11.46 -3.56
N GLY A 661 -32.55 11.56 -4.53
CA GLY A 661 -33.22 10.41 -5.12
C GLY A 661 -32.32 9.64 -6.09
N GLN A 662 -32.23 8.32 -5.89
CA GLN A 662 -31.43 7.43 -6.73
C GLN A 662 -32.04 7.26 -8.13
N PRO A 663 -31.23 7.19 -9.20
CA PRO A 663 -31.71 6.89 -10.55
C PRO A 663 -32.57 5.62 -10.57
N ASP A 664 -33.57 5.58 -11.45
CA ASP A 664 -34.47 4.43 -11.65
C ASP A 664 -35.30 4.01 -10.41
N THR A 665 -35.54 4.95 -9.49
CA THR A 665 -36.45 4.84 -8.34
C THR A 665 -37.52 5.93 -8.36
N ILE A 666 -38.50 5.86 -7.46
CA ILE A 666 -39.62 6.82 -7.36
C ILE A 666 -39.17 8.26 -7.14
N TYR A 667 -37.97 8.48 -6.59
CA TYR A 667 -37.43 9.81 -6.31
C TYR A 667 -36.34 10.27 -7.28
N GLY A 668 -35.98 9.44 -8.27
CA GLY A 668 -34.78 9.65 -9.07
C GLY A 668 -34.67 11.04 -9.71
N ASN A 669 -33.46 11.60 -9.60
CA ASN A 669 -33.03 12.91 -10.12
C ASN A 669 -33.53 14.15 -9.35
N ASP A 670 -34.27 13.97 -8.25
CA ASP A 670 -34.66 15.08 -7.38
C ASP A 670 -33.89 15.08 -6.05
N ALA A 671 -33.80 16.24 -5.43
CA ALA A 671 -33.24 16.41 -4.10
C ALA A 671 -34.25 17.11 -3.18
N TYR A 672 -34.28 16.67 -1.92
CA TYR A 672 -35.24 17.11 -0.92
C TYR A 672 -34.51 17.68 0.28
N LEU A 673 -34.85 18.91 0.65
CA LEU A 673 -34.28 19.57 1.82
C LEU A 673 -34.99 19.11 3.10
N LEU A 674 -34.28 19.10 4.22
CA LEU A 674 -34.81 18.69 5.54
C LEU A 674 -34.72 19.85 6.56
N TYR A 675 -35.68 19.90 7.49
CA TYR A 675 -35.85 21.00 8.45
C TYR A 675 -34.72 21.12 9.50
N TYR A 676 -34.12 20.00 9.92
CA TYR A 676 -33.18 19.94 11.04
C TYR A 676 -32.16 18.79 10.92
N PHE A 677 -31.17 18.82 11.82
CA PHE A 677 -30.27 17.70 12.11
C PHE A 677 -31.07 16.58 12.76
N ASN A 678 -31.03 15.41 12.16
CA ASN A 678 -31.72 14.24 12.66
C ASN A 678 -30.68 13.20 13.07
N GLU A 679 -30.56 12.90 14.35
CA GLU A 679 -29.43 12.12 14.90
C GLU A 679 -29.63 10.59 14.84
N PHE A 680 -30.77 10.09 14.37
CA PHE A 680 -31.12 8.66 14.45
C PHE A 680 -31.86 8.10 13.22
N VAL A 681 -31.49 8.54 12.01
CA VAL A 681 -32.08 7.93 10.80
C VAL A 681 -31.38 6.61 10.48
N PRO A 682 -32.10 5.49 10.30
CA PRO A 682 -31.47 4.22 9.99
C PRO A 682 -30.83 4.27 8.60
N ASN A 683 -29.52 4.01 8.54
CA ASN A 683 -28.84 3.74 7.27
C ASN A 683 -29.16 2.31 6.85
N ILE A 684 -29.86 2.16 5.74
CA ILE A 684 -30.32 0.87 5.23
C ILE A 684 -29.63 0.49 3.94
N VAL A 685 -29.51 -0.82 3.74
CA VAL A 685 -29.12 -1.45 2.48
C VAL A 685 -30.13 -2.52 2.10
N SER A 686 -30.20 -2.81 0.80
CA SER A 686 -31.02 -3.91 0.29
C SER A 686 -30.32 -5.25 0.51
N THR A 687 -31.05 -6.27 0.98
CA THR A 687 -30.56 -7.66 1.03
C THR A 687 -30.90 -8.43 -0.25
N ASP A 688 -31.80 -7.91 -1.09
CA ASP A 688 -32.16 -8.45 -2.40
C ASP A 688 -32.55 -7.31 -3.34
N SER A 689 -31.62 -6.87 -4.20
CA SER A 689 -31.82 -5.74 -5.11
C SER A 689 -32.85 -6.01 -6.21
N SER A 690 -33.30 -7.27 -6.39
CA SER A 690 -34.40 -7.60 -7.30
C SER A 690 -35.78 -7.28 -6.72
N ILE A 691 -35.88 -7.17 -5.38
CA ILE A 691 -37.11 -6.88 -4.65
C ILE A 691 -37.07 -5.47 -4.06
N THR A 692 -35.95 -5.06 -3.46
CA THR A 692 -35.83 -3.80 -2.72
C THR A 692 -34.76 -2.90 -3.30
N LYS A 693 -35.13 -1.66 -3.59
CA LYS A 693 -34.22 -0.62 -4.07
C LYS A 693 -34.15 0.54 -3.09
N ILE A 694 -32.94 0.94 -2.74
CA ILE A 694 -32.70 2.17 -1.97
C ILE A 694 -33.02 3.37 -2.86
N ASN A 695 -33.93 4.23 -2.42
CA ASN A 695 -34.48 5.31 -3.26
C ASN A 695 -34.09 6.72 -2.81
N LEU A 696 -33.68 6.92 -1.55
CA LEU A 696 -33.09 8.17 -1.06
C LEU A 696 -31.76 7.89 -0.39
N THR A 697 -30.73 8.63 -0.78
CA THR A 697 -29.38 8.50 -0.23
C THR A 697 -28.86 9.84 0.25
N PRO A 698 -27.81 9.86 1.09
CA PRO A 698 -27.06 11.07 1.33
C PRO A 698 -26.52 11.65 0.01
N PRO A 699 -26.44 12.99 -0.14
CA PRO A 699 -25.79 13.59 -1.30
C PRO A 699 -24.30 13.24 -1.29
N ASN A 700 -23.68 13.17 -2.48
CA ASN A 700 -22.22 13.09 -2.57
C ASN A 700 -21.63 14.44 -2.12
N THR A 701 -21.44 14.53 -0.80
CA THR A 701 -21.03 15.74 -0.10
C THR A 701 -19.56 15.70 0.22
N ARG A 702 -19.00 16.89 0.35
CA ARG A 702 -17.68 17.07 0.93
C ARG A 702 -17.71 16.63 2.39
N ILE A 703 -16.77 15.79 2.77
CA ILE A 703 -16.53 15.39 4.16
C ILE A 703 -15.12 15.82 4.60
N PHE A 704 -14.94 15.98 5.91
CA PHE A 704 -13.63 16.20 6.50
C PHE A 704 -13.30 15.04 7.43
N GLN A 705 -12.10 14.51 7.26
CA GLN A 705 -11.57 13.43 8.09
C GLN A 705 -10.28 13.88 8.77
N GLY A 706 -9.87 13.16 9.81
CA GLY A 706 -8.63 13.45 10.52
C GLY A 706 -8.12 12.23 11.29
N GLY A 707 -6.80 12.14 11.39
CA GLY A 707 -6.10 11.04 12.03
C GLY A 707 -4.73 10.81 11.40
N GLU A 708 -3.90 10.04 12.10
CA GLU A 708 -2.58 9.64 11.59
C GLU A 708 -2.67 8.66 10.43
N ASP A 709 -3.78 7.92 10.34
CA ASP A 709 -4.13 7.08 9.20
C ASP A 709 -4.21 7.90 7.91
N TYR A 710 -4.83 9.08 7.94
CA TYR A 710 -4.87 10.00 6.80
C TYR A 710 -3.50 10.62 6.48
N ALA A 711 -2.66 10.85 7.50
CA ALA A 711 -1.28 11.28 7.28
C ALA A 711 -0.47 10.19 6.56
N ALA A 712 -0.62 8.92 6.99
CA ALA A 712 0.05 7.79 6.39
C ALA A 712 -0.39 7.53 4.95
N VAL A 713 -1.68 7.70 4.59
CA VAL A 713 -2.11 7.57 3.17
C VAL A 713 -1.56 8.70 2.29
N ILE A 714 -1.44 9.93 2.79
CA ILE A 714 -0.82 11.03 2.04
C ILE A 714 0.67 10.76 1.80
N ALA A 715 1.36 10.17 2.79
CA ALA A 715 2.73 9.70 2.63
C ALA A 715 2.83 8.53 1.63
N ALA A 716 1.87 7.60 1.63
CA ALA A 716 1.81 6.50 0.66
C ALA A 716 1.61 7.01 -0.77
N GLY A 717 0.73 7.99 -0.99
CA GLY A 717 0.60 8.67 -2.28
C GLY A 717 1.90 9.38 -2.70
N THR A 718 2.61 10.00 -1.77
CA THR A 718 3.92 10.59 -2.07
C THR A 718 4.96 9.52 -2.44
N ALA A 719 4.96 8.38 -1.76
CA ALA A 719 5.80 7.24 -2.11
C ALA A 719 5.49 6.72 -3.51
N ALA A 720 4.22 6.69 -3.90
CA ALA A 720 3.79 6.28 -5.23
C ALA A 720 4.26 7.24 -6.33
N LEU A 721 4.27 8.56 -6.08
CA LEU A 721 4.90 9.53 -6.99
C LEU A 721 6.41 9.26 -7.15
N VAL A 722 7.11 9.00 -6.05
CA VAL A 722 8.55 8.67 -6.06
C VAL A 722 8.82 7.38 -6.83
N ALA A 723 8.04 6.32 -6.60
CA ALA A 723 8.17 5.06 -7.32
C ALA A 723 7.84 5.18 -8.81
N SER A 724 6.96 6.11 -9.18
CA SER A 724 6.60 6.38 -10.57
C SER A 724 7.74 7.07 -11.32
N GLU A 725 8.40 8.03 -10.67
CA GLU A 725 9.57 8.73 -11.25
C GLU A 725 10.82 7.85 -11.25
N PHE A 726 11.02 7.06 -10.19
CA PHE A 726 12.20 6.23 -9.98
C PHE A 726 11.84 4.74 -9.84
N PRO A 727 11.41 4.07 -10.93
CA PRO A 727 10.86 2.72 -10.87
C PRO A 727 11.86 1.65 -10.42
N SER A 728 13.17 1.91 -10.49
CA SER A 728 14.20 0.98 -9.98
C SER A 728 14.59 1.22 -8.53
N MET A 729 14.00 2.22 -7.85
CA MET A 729 14.30 2.51 -6.45
C MET A 729 13.67 1.44 -5.54
N ASP A 730 14.46 0.94 -4.59
CA ASP A 730 13.99 -0.02 -3.60
C ASP A 730 13.22 0.66 -2.44
N ALA A 731 12.58 -0.15 -1.60
CA ALA A 731 11.74 0.34 -0.51
C ALA A 731 12.50 1.25 0.48
N ALA A 732 13.71 0.85 0.87
CA ALA A 732 14.55 1.61 1.80
C ALA A 732 14.92 2.98 1.22
N SER A 733 15.28 3.04 -0.06
CA SER A 733 15.58 4.30 -0.74
C SER A 733 14.34 5.18 -0.89
N ILE A 734 13.17 4.63 -1.23
CA ILE A 734 11.92 5.42 -1.28
C ILE A 734 11.64 6.02 0.11
N ARG A 735 11.74 5.21 1.17
CA ARG A 735 11.54 5.67 2.56
C ARG A 735 12.52 6.80 2.91
N HIS A 736 13.82 6.61 2.71
CA HIS A 736 14.84 7.63 3.01
C HIS A 736 14.63 8.91 2.19
N ARG A 737 14.25 8.79 0.92
CA ARG A 737 13.94 9.94 0.06
C ARG A 737 12.80 10.77 0.63
N ILE A 738 11.71 10.14 1.07
CA ILE A 738 10.56 10.83 1.68
C ILE A 738 10.98 11.54 2.98
N ILE A 739 11.71 10.86 3.85
CA ILE A 739 12.16 11.40 5.14
C ILE A 739 13.11 12.59 4.96
N ASN A 740 14.14 12.44 4.12
CA ASN A 740 15.21 13.44 3.99
C ASN A 740 14.75 14.70 3.26
N SER A 741 13.87 14.54 2.27
CA SER A 741 13.35 15.64 1.47
C SER A 741 12.24 16.46 2.14
N GLY A 742 11.73 16.00 3.29
CA GLY A 742 10.65 16.67 4.00
C GLY A 742 10.94 18.12 4.40
N THR A 743 9.87 18.92 4.54
CA THR A 743 9.90 20.30 5.03
C THR A 743 10.12 20.31 6.54
N PRO A 744 11.21 20.91 7.05
CA PRO A 744 11.44 20.99 8.49
C PRO A 744 10.41 21.91 9.16
N LEU A 745 9.82 21.47 10.26
CA LEU A 745 8.87 22.25 11.07
C LEU A 745 9.33 22.26 12.53
N LEU A 746 9.29 23.44 13.17
CA LEU A 746 9.72 23.59 14.57
C LEU A 746 8.91 22.73 15.55
N SER A 747 7.62 22.57 15.30
CA SER A 747 6.69 21.70 16.04
C SER A 747 7.14 20.23 16.05
N LEU A 748 7.82 19.78 14.99
CA LEU A 748 8.21 18.38 14.81
C LEU A 748 9.59 18.05 15.37
N ALA A 749 10.38 19.07 15.73
CA ALA A 749 11.76 18.90 16.19
C ALA A 749 11.92 17.92 17.37
N LYS A 750 10.87 17.71 18.19
CA LYS A 750 10.82 16.71 19.26
C LYS A 750 9.78 15.62 19.05
N ALA A 751 8.99 15.70 17.99
CA ALA A 751 7.84 14.84 17.76
C ALA A 751 8.18 13.57 17.00
N ASN A 752 9.08 13.67 16.01
CA ASN A 752 9.50 12.53 15.18
C ASN A 752 11.00 12.59 14.89
N ALA A 753 11.58 11.50 14.38
CA ALA A 753 13.01 11.36 14.12
C ALA A 753 13.56 12.48 13.24
N SER A 754 12.86 12.79 12.14
CA SER A 754 13.34 13.74 11.12
C SER A 754 13.11 15.22 11.45
N GLY A 755 12.14 15.54 12.30
CA GLY A 755 11.67 16.91 12.52
C GLY A 755 10.99 17.52 11.28
N LYS A 756 10.50 16.70 10.35
CA LYS A 756 10.02 17.13 9.03
C LYS A 756 8.62 16.61 8.72
N MET A 757 7.92 17.38 7.88
CA MET A 757 6.69 16.98 7.20
C MET A 757 7.02 16.54 5.76
N VAL A 758 6.33 15.53 5.24
CA VAL A 758 6.44 15.07 3.85
C VAL A 758 6.31 16.24 2.86
N ASN A 759 7.13 16.23 1.81
CA ASN A 759 7.10 17.20 0.71
C ASN A 759 7.28 16.46 -0.61
N ALA A 760 6.21 16.28 -1.37
CA ALA A 760 6.19 15.52 -2.62
C ALA A 760 7.12 16.11 -3.67
N PHE A 761 7.12 17.43 -3.85
CA PHE A 761 8.00 18.08 -4.84
C PHE A 761 9.48 17.88 -4.52
N ARG A 762 9.88 18.05 -3.25
CA ARG A 762 11.26 17.81 -2.82
C ARG A 762 11.60 16.32 -2.86
N ALA A 763 10.64 15.43 -2.62
CA ALA A 763 10.88 13.99 -2.77
C ALA A 763 11.25 13.63 -4.21
N LEU A 764 10.71 14.32 -5.21
CA LEU A 764 11.07 14.13 -6.62
C LEU A 764 12.34 14.88 -7.04
N THR A 765 12.65 16.02 -6.42
CA THR A 765 13.74 16.91 -6.86
C THR A 765 15.00 16.90 -6.00
N SER A 766 14.95 16.28 -4.81
CA SER A 766 16.06 16.31 -3.84
C SER A 766 17.37 15.85 -4.47
N LYS A 767 18.40 16.68 -4.29
CA LYS A 767 19.80 16.46 -4.67
C LYS A 767 20.64 15.91 -3.51
N ASP A 768 20.00 15.46 -2.44
CA ASP A 768 20.66 14.80 -1.32
C ASP A 768 20.46 13.27 -1.39
N ILE A 769 21.13 12.53 -0.51
CA ILE A 769 20.93 11.09 -0.32
C ILE A 769 19.44 10.82 -0.04
N PRO A 770 18.81 9.86 -0.75
CA PRO A 770 19.44 8.72 -1.44
C PRO A 770 19.86 8.98 -2.90
N GLY A 771 19.67 10.17 -3.45
CA GLY A 771 20.05 10.44 -4.84
C GLY A 771 19.22 9.68 -5.88
N THR A 772 19.55 9.88 -7.16
CA THR A 772 18.84 9.28 -8.30
C THR A 772 19.44 7.91 -8.63
N PRO A 773 18.68 6.81 -8.72
CA PRO A 773 19.23 5.51 -9.13
C PRO A 773 19.94 5.59 -10.49
N LEU A 774 21.11 4.97 -10.60
CA LEU A 774 21.93 5.00 -11.82
C LEU A 774 22.31 3.57 -12.27
N ASN A 775 21.53 3.04 -13.22
CA ASN A 775 21.65 1.67 -13.74
C ASN A 775 22.54 1.58 -15.01
N ASP A 776 23.81 2.02 -14.92
CA ASP A 776 24.86 2.08 -15.98
C ASP A 776 24.75 3.24 -17.00
N SER A 777 25.79 3.57 -17.76
CA SER A 777 27.25 3.62 -17.49
C SER A 777 27.77 5.02 -17.85
N THR A 778 26.86 5.95 -18.16
CA THR A 778 27.12 7.34 -18.53
C THR A 778 25.88 8.19 -18.25
N VAL A 779 26.02 9.26 -17.50
CA VAL A 779 24.99 10.30 -17.35
C VAL A 779 25.59 11.66 -17.69
N THR A 780 24.85 12.47 -18.44
CA THR A 780 25.23 13.84 -18.80
C THR A 780 24.20 14.82 -18.27
N LYS A 781 24.61 15.74 -17.40
CA LYS A 781 23.75 16.78 -16.81
C LYS A 781 24.50 18.11 -16.69
N LYS A 782 23.87 19.12 -16.08
CA LYS A 782 24.47 20.42 -15.80
C LYS A 782 24.49 20.70 -14.31
N LEU A 783 25.58 21.31 -13.84
CA LEU A 783 25.69 21.83 -12.47
C LEU A 783 26.10 23.30 -12.51
N SER A 784 25.79 24.00 -11.42
CA SER A 784 26.15 25.40 -11.23
C SER A 784 26.59 25.66 -9.80
N ALA A 785 27.87 25.99 -9.65
CA ALA A 785 28.51 26.26 -8.37
C ALA A 785 27.82 27.40 -7.60
N GLY A 786 27.41 27.11 -6.35
CA GLY A 786 26.84 28.12 -5.44
C GLY A 786 25.36 28.40 -5.65
N THR A 787 24.64 27.45 -6.25
CA THR A 787 23.19 27.42 -6.41
C THR A 787 22.64 26.12 -5.79
N SER A 788 21.33 25.91 -5.79
CA SER A 788 20.72 24.63 -5.42
C SER A 788 21.08 23.47 -6.37
N GLU A 789 21.60 23.79 -7.57
CA GLU A 789 22.10 22.82 -8.56
C GLU A 789 23.63 22.63 -8.43
N SER A 790 24.17 22.74 -7.21
CA SER A 790 25.60 22.50 -6.97
C SER A 790 25.96 21.02 -6.91
N ASP A 791 25.00 20.16 -6.61
CA ASP A 791 25.24 18.74 -6.38
C ASP A 791 24.23 17.92 -7.20
N ASP A 792 24.71 16.82 -7.77
CA ASP A 792 23.87 15.75 -8.31
C ASP A 792 24.30 14.45 -7.63
N VAL A 793 23.38 13.85 -6.87
CA VAL A 793 23.62 12.60 -6.14
C VAL A 793 22.95 11.45 -6.87
N TYR A 794 23.70 10.37 -7.05
CA TYR A 794 23.28 9.14 -7.68
C TYR A 794 23.37 7.97 -6.72
N ALA A 795 22.39 7.08 -6.75
CA ALA A 795 22.40 5.82 -6.01
C ALA A 795 22.88 4.70 -6.94
N ILE A 796 23.77 3.85 -6.45
CA ILE A 796 24.22 2.65 -7.13
C ILE A 796 24.17 1.46 -6.18
N GLU A 797 23.62 0.34 -6.64
CA GLU A 797 23.68 -0.90 -5.88
C GLU A 797 25.02 -1.58 -6.11
N LEU A 798 25.71 -1.96 -5.03
CA LEU A 798 26.93 -2.75 -5.09
C LEU A 798 26.82 -3.98 -4.20
N GLY A 799 27.16 -5.15 -4.73
CA GLY A 799 27.39 -6.35 -3.93
C GLY A 799 28.74 -6.31 -3.20
N ALA A 800 28.87 -6.99 -2.06
CA ALA A 800 30.16 -7.20 -1.42
C ALA A 800 31.17 -7.84 -2.39
N GLY A 801 32.35 -7.24 -2.52
CA GLY A 801 33.37 -7.64 -3.49
C GLY A 801 33.17 -7.10 -4.90
N GLU A 802 32.04 -6.44 -5.20
CA GLU A 802 31.85 -5.72 -6.46
C GLU A 802 32.75 -4.49 -6.51
N SER A 803 33.42 -4.31 -7.66
CA SER A 803 34.24 -3.15 -7.91
C SER A 803 33.61 -2.25 -8.97
N ILE A 804 33.59 -0.94 -8.72
CA ILE A 804 33.19 0.07 -9.68
C ILE A 804 34.30 1.06 -9.95
N THR A 805 34.26 1.65 -11.15
CA THR A 805 35.04 2.81 -11.54
C THR A 805 34.10 3.89 -12.02
N ALA A 806 34.11 5.04 -11.34
CA ALA A 806 33.35 6.23 -11.69
C ALA A 806 34.31 7.30 -12.23
N THR A 807 34.09 7.78 -13.45
CA THR A 807 34.91 8.82 -14.09
C THR A 807 34.07 10.03 -14.47
N LEU A 808 34.56 11.22 -14.15
CA LEU A 808 33.88 12.48 -14.44
C LEU A 808 34.68 13.26 -15.49
N THR A 809 33.96 13.87 -16.43
CA THR A 809 34.49 14.91 -17.32
C THR A 809 33.47 16.04 -17.41
N ALA A 810 33.91 17.28 -17.61
CA ALA A 810 33.00 18.42 -17.78
C ALA A 810 33.59 19.50 -18.69
N ASP A 811 32.84 20.58 -18.90
CA ASP A 811 33.28 21.75 -19.67
C ASP A 811 34.61 22.32 -19.13
N ALA A 812 35.51 22.75 -20.01
CA ALA A 812 36.91 23.07 -19.66
C ALA A 812 37.12 24.22 -18.64
N VAL A 813 36.06 24.95 -18.30
CA VAL A 813 36.09 26.09 -17.35
C VAL A 813 35.48 25.76 -15.98
N THR A 814 35.09 24.51 -15.75
CA THR A 814 34.49 24.06 -14.49
C THR A 814 35.48 23.27 -13.64
N ASP A 815 35.26 23.32 -12.33
CA ASP A 815 35.92 22.49 -11.33
C ASP A 815 34.83 21.73 -10.57
N PHE A 816 34.54 20.51 -11.03
CA PHE A 816 33.54 19.62 -10.47
C PHE A 816 34.24 18.41 -9.86
N ASP A 817 33.94 18.12 -8.61
CA ASP A 817 34.53 17.05 -7.83
C ASP A 817 33.62 15.81 -7.81
N LEU A 818 34.20 14.67 -7.45
CA LEU A 818 33.50 13.39 -7.30
C LEU A 818 33.68 12.82 -5.89
N TYR A 819 32.58 12.42 -5.27
CA TYR A 819 32.57 11.80 -3.94
C TYR A 819 31.77 10.51 -3.96
N LEU A 820 32.26 9.47 -3.28
CA LEU A 820 31.55 8.22 -3.07
C LEU A 820 31.27 8.04 -1.58
N TYR A 821 30.01 7.77 -1.25
CA TYR A 821 29.51 7.51 0.08
C TYR A 821 29.05 6.05 0.21
N ASP A 822 29.20 5.45 1.39
CA ASP A 822 28.66 4.13 1.71
C ASP A 822 27.16 4.16 2.04
N SER A 823 26.59 2.98 2.25
CA SER A 823 25.17 2.78 2.55
C SER A 823 24.70 3.34 3.89
N THR A 824 25.63 3.73 4.77
CA THR A 824 25.30 4.33 6.07
C THR A 824 25.14 5.85 5.99
N ALA A 825 25.57 6.46 4.89
CA ALA A 825 25.43 7.89 4.68
C ALA A 825 23.96 8.27 4.53
N THR A 826 23.55 9.35 5.21
CA THR A 826 22.18 9.88 5.18
C THR A 826 22.11 11.28 4.55
N THR A 827 23.24 11.94 4.35
CA THR A 827 23.33 13.24 3.66
C THR A 827 24.72 13.49 3.06
N ILE A 828 24.79 14.20 1.95
CA ILE A 828 26.04 14.68 1.32
C ILE A 828 26.62 15.94 1.99
N THR A 829 25.91 16.51 2.96
CA THR A 829 26.34 17.68 3.74
C THR A 829 27.26 17.32 4.91
N SER A 830 27.45 16.02 5.17
CA SER A 830 28.30 15.46 6.20
C SER A 830 29.49 14.70 5.61
N LYS A 831 30.64 14.71 6.29
CA LYS A 831 31.81 13.89 5.90
C LYS A 831 31.63 12.42 6.27
N TYR A 832 30.69 12.12 7.17
CA TYR A 832 30.43 10.76 7.62
C TYR A 832 29.85 9.94 6.47
N GLY A 833 30.39 8.74 6.27
CA GLY A 833 30.02 7.84 5.18
C GLY A 833 30.79 8.08 3.88
N ILE A 834 31.63 9.12 3.74
CA ILE A 834 32.51 9.26 2.56
C ILE A 834 33.60 8.18 2.61
N ILE A 835 33.67 7.36 1.55
CA ILE A 835 34.60 6.24 1.43
C ILE A 835 35.63 6.40 0.30
N ALA A 836 35.36 7.27 -0.67
CA ALA A 836 36.33 7.67 -1.68
C ALA A 836 36.04 9.09 -2.21
N ILE A 837 37.10 9.78 -2.65
CA ILE A 837 37.07 11.19 -3.08
C ILE A 837 38.00 11.36 -4.29
N SER A 838 37.62 12.21 -5.24
CA SER A 838 38.47 12.75 -6.30
C SER A 838 38.15 14.23 -6.49
N GLU A 839 39.14 15.09 -6.24
CA GLU A 839 39.03 16.56 -6.24
C GLU A 839 40.26 17.20 -6.89
N ASN A 840 40.46 17.00 -8.19
CA ASN A 840 41.52 17.65 -8.95
C ASN A 840 41.20 19.15 -9.13
N ASP A 841 42.15 19.94 -9.64
CA ASP A 841 41.89 21.37 -9.97
C ASP A 841 41.22 21.53 -11.35
N SER A 842 40.49 20.50 -11.79
CA SER A 842 39.79 20.38 -13.07
C SER A 842 38.74 19.29 -12.95
N SER A 843 37.67 19.35 -13.74
CA SER A 843 36.58 18.36 -13.69
C SER A 843 36.90 16.95 -14.24
N ALA A 844 38.18 16.60 -14.41
CA ALA A 844 38.62 15.26 -14.81
C ALA A 844 38.86 14.41 -13.55
N GLU A 845 37.80 13.75 -13.06
CA GLU A 845 37.84 12.98 -11.80
C GLU A 845 37.73 11.48 -12.05
N SER A 846 38.27 10.68 -11.13
CA SER A 846 38.14 9.22 -11.20
C SER A 846 38.21 8.56 -9.82
N ILE A 847 37.18 7.80 -9.47
CA ILE A 847 37.14 6.94 -8.28
C ILE A 847 37.08 5.49 -8.74
N THR A 848 37.88 4.61 -8.12
CA THR A 848 37.69 3.15 -8.23
C THR A 848 37.55 2.58 -6.82
N TYR A 849 36.50 1.81 -6.59
CA TYR A 849 36.16 1.30 -5.26
C TYR A 849 35.65 -0.14 -5.33
N THR A 850 36.05 -0.95 -4.35
CA THR A 850 35.52 -2.31 -4.14
C THR A 850 34.65 -2.31 -2.88
N ALA A 851 33.37 -2.63 -3.05
CA ALA A 851 32.41 -2.69 -1.96
C ALA A 851 32.81 -3.72 -0.91
N LYS A 852 32.84 -3.30 0.36
CA LYS A 852 33.17 -4.18 1.50
C LYS A 852 31.95 -4.92 2.03
N ALA A 853 30.77 -4.37 1.81
CA ALA A 853 29.48 -4.94 2.16
C ALA A 853 28.49 -4.64 1.03
N SER A 854 27.50 -5.50 0.86
CA SER A 854 26.41 -5.27 -0.09
C SER A 854 25.52 -4.12 0.38
N GLY A 855 25.04 -3.31 -0.55
CA GLY A 855 24.04 -2.26 -0.30
C GLY A 855 24.10 -1.12 -1.31
N THR A 856 23.29 -0.09 -1.07
CA THR A 856 23.25 1.13 -1.88
C THR A 856 24.39 2.07 -1.52
N TYR A 857 25.21 2.46 -2.49
CA TYR A 857 26.25 3.47 -2.36
C TYR A 857 25.85 4.74 -3.11
N TYR A 858 26.37 5.89 -2.69
CA TYR A 858 25.97 7.17 -3.28
C TYR A 858 27.14 7.92 -3.91
N ILE A 859 26.99 8.29 -5.18
CA ILE A 859 27.96 9.09 -5.91
C ILE A 859 27.45 10.53 -5.97
N ASN A 860 28.22 11.48 -5.46
CA ASN A 860 27.93 12.90 -5.62
C ASN A 860 28.90 13.54 -6.61
N VAL A 861 28.34 14.13 -7.67
CA VAL A 861 29.02 15.08 -8.56
C VAL A 861 28.76 16.48 -8.03
N SER A 862 29.80 17.19 -7.60
CA SER A 862 29.66 18.46 -6.88
C SER A 862 30.43 19.58 -7.55
N ALA A 863 29.75 20.70 -7.84
CA ALA A 863 30.31 21.88 -8.46
C ALA A 863 31.03 22.79 -7.46
N TYR A 864 32.34 22.60 -7.35
CA TYR A 864 33.23 23.49 -6.62
C TYR A 864 33.27 24.87 -7.30
N GLN A 865 33.59 24.93 -8.60
CA GLN A 865 33.65 26.16 -9.39
C GLN A 865 33.00 26.03 -10.77
N GLY A 866 32.39 27.12 -11.25
CA GLY A 866 31.84 27.23 -12.60
C GLY A 866 30.42 26.68 -12.75
N ALA A 867 29.87 26.83 -13.95
CA ALA A 867 28.60 26.27 -14.35
C ALA A 867 28.74 25.71 -15.76
N GLY A 868 28.28 24.48 -15.99
CA GLY A 868 28.54 23.76 -17.23
C GLY A 868 27.96 22.36 -17.24
N SER A 869 28.12 21.67 -18.36
CA SER A 869 27.71 20.28 -18.51
C SER A 869 28.81 19.35 -18.03
N TYR A 870 28.42 18.24 -17.41
CA TYR A 870 29.32 17.15 -17.03
C TYR A 870 28.83 15.83 -17.59
N THR A 871 29.74 14.87 -17.71
CA THR A 871 29.49 13.48 -18.04
C THR A 871 30.15 12.59 -16.99
N LEU A 872 29.35 11.85 -16.23
CA LEU A 872 29.79 10.84 -15.26
C LEU A 872 29.64 9.47 -15.92
N ASN A 873 30.73 8.71 -16.07
CA ASN A 873 30.71 7.33 -16.54
C ASN A 873 30.94 6.35 -15.40
N LEU A 874 30.14 5.29 -15.33
CA LEU A 874 30.26 4.18 -14.39
C LEU A 874 30.61 2.89 -15.11
N HIS A 875 31.63 2.20 -14.63
CA HIS A 875 32.04 0.90 -15.14
C HIS A 875 32.10 -0.10 -13.98
N SER A 876 31.26 -1.14 -14.01
CA SER A 876 31.39 -2.28 -13.10
C SER A 876 32.49 -3.21 -13.61
N ASN A 877 33.36 -3.66 -12.70
CA ASN A 877 34.56 -4.43 -13.02
C ASN A 877 34.34 -5.96 -12.93
N ASN A 878 33.20 -6.44 -12.38
CA ASN A 878 32.90 -7.87 -12.22
C ASN A 878 31.84 -8.38 -13.23
N GLN A 879 32.11 -8.24 -14.53
CA GLN A 879 31.24 -8.72 -15.62
C GLN A 879 31.45 -10.23 -15.91
N ALA A 880 31.05 -10.69 -17.11
CA ALA A 880 31.28 -12.06 -17.59
C ALA A 880 32.76 -12.45 -17.57
N GLY A 881 33.09 -13.54 -16.88
CA GLY A 881 34.48 -13.96 -16.67
C GLY A 881 34.62 -15.18 -15.76
N MET A 882 35.85 -15.64 -15.62
CA MET A 882 36.24 -16.69 -14.68
C MET A 882 36.96 -16.08 -13.48
N PHE A 883 36.40 -16.26 -12.29
CA PHE A 883 36.88 -15.67 -11.04
C PHE A 883 37.39 -16.79 -10.15
N GLN A 884 38.71 -16.96 -10.13
CA GLN A 884 39.38 -18.00 -9.35
C GLN A 884 39.22 -17.75 -7.83
N ASP A 885 39.46 -18.79 -7.03
CA ASP A 885 39.44 -18.79 -5.55
C ASP A 885 40.30 -17.69 -4.88
N THR A 886 41.23 -17.12 -5.63
CA THR A 886 42.15 -16.05 -5.20
C THR A 886 41.71 -14.66 -5.66
N HIS A 887 40.64 -14.54 -6.45
CA HIS A 887 40.18 -13.25 -6.96
C HIS A 887 39.62 -12.40 -5.83
N SER A 888 40.01 -11.12 -5.78
CA SER A 888 39.68 -10.20 -4.69
C SER A 888 38.19 -9.88 -4.55
N ALA A 889 37.39 -10.20 -5.59
CA ALA A 889 35.94 -10.06 -5.57
C ALA A 889 35.21 -11.15 -4.76
N LEU A 890 35.88 -12.26 -4.43
CA LEU A 890 35.27 -13.31 -3.62
C LEU A 890 35.43 -12.95 -2.14
N ALA A 891 34.32 -12.65 -1.47
CA ALA A 891 34.28 -12.30 -0.06
C ALA A 891 34.10 -13.56 0.79
N TYR A 892 35.16 -13.99 1.47
CA TYR A 892 35.16 -15.18 2.33
C TYR A 892 34.88 -14.82 3.78
N SER A 893 33.95 -15.55 4.40
CA SER A 893 33.69 -15.54 5.84
C SER A 893 33.98 -16.91 6.45
N GLY A 894 34.61 -16.93 7.62
CA GLY A 894 35.10 -18.15 8.27
C GLY A 894 36.52 -18.55 7.85
N ASN A 895 37.01 -19.67 8.40
CA ASN A 895 38.39 -20.11 8.26
C ASN A 895 38.63 -20.92 6.97
N TRP A 896 38.57 -20.27 5.81
CA TRP A 896 38.86 -20.89 4.53
C TRP A 896 40.36 -21.18 4.35
N SER A 897 40.70 -22.43 4.05
CA SER A 897 42.07 -22.88 3.78
C SER A 897 42.34 -22.98 2.29
N THR A 898 43.43 -22.39 1.80
CA THR A 898 43.87 -22.51 0.41
C THR A 898 44.69 -23.79 0.20
N ILE A 899 44.32 -24.58 -0.81
CA ILE A 899 44.93 -25.87 -1.13
C ILE A 899 45.55 -25.82 -2.53
N SER A 900 46.80 -26.29 -2.67
CA SER A 900 47.47 -26.38 -3.96
C SER A 900 46.85 -27.48 -4.84
N ALA A 901 46.53 -27.13 -6.09
CA ALA A 901 46.09 -28.05 -7.13
C ALA A 901 47.08 -28.07 -8.30
N LYS A 902 46.92 -29.02 -9.23
CA LYS A 902 47.84 -29.21 -10.36
C LYS A 902 47.95 -27.98 -11.27
N ASN A 903 46.88 -27.16 -11.35
CA ASN A 903 46.76 -25.99 -12.22
C ASN A 903 46.35 -24.70 -11.44
N GLY A 904 46.67 -24.59 -10.15
CA GLY A 904 46.30 -23.41 -9.36
C GLY A 904 46.05 -23.73 -7.90
N THR A 905 45.06 -23.07 -7.32
CA THR A 905 44.59 -23.30 -5.95
C THR A 905 43.08 -23.43 -5.95
N PHE A 906 42.55 -24.09 -4.92
CA PHE A 906 41.15 -23.94 -4.54
C PHE A 906 41.08 -23.65 -3.03
N ARG A 907 40.01 -23.03 -2.58
CA ARG A 907 39.76 -22.84 -1.14
C ARG A 907 38.76 -23.85 -0.62
N GLN A 908 38.98 -24.33 0.60
CA GLN A 908 38.07 -25.24 1.27
C GLN A 908 37.71 -24.76 2.68
N ILE A 909 36.55 -25.18 3.16
CA ILE A 909 36.11 -24.94 4.53
C ILE A 909 35.37 -26.16 5.10
N ASP A 910 35.64 -26.44 6.37
CA ASP A 910 35.14 -27.55 7.19
C ASP A 910 34.54 -27.06 8.52
N ASN A 911 34.22 -25.76 8.58
CA ASN A 911 33.71 -25.04 9.74
C ASN A 911 32.68 -23.99 9.30
N VAL A 912 31.97 -23.36 10.24
CA VAL A 912 30.98 -22.30 9.92
C VAL A 912 31.63 -21.21 9.08
N GLY A 913 31.05 -20.96 7.91
CA GLY A 913 31.53 -19.94 6.99
C GLY A 913 30.84 -19.99 5.64
N SER A 914 31.14 -19.00 4.81
CA SER A 914 30.55 -18.81 3.48
C SER A 914 31.50 -18.10 2.54
N VAL A 915 31.20 -18.14 1.24
CA VAL A 915 31.77 -17.23 0.25
C VAL A 915 30.64 -16.49 -0.46
N GLU A 916 30.84 -15.20 -0.69
CA GLU A 916 29.94 -14.34 -1.45
C GLU A 916 30.66 -13.78 -2.68
N PHE A 917 29.92 -13.66 -3.79
CA PHE A 917 30.42 -13.07 -5.03
C PHE A 917 29.30 -12.32 -5.75
N GLY A 918 29.46 -11.00 -5.88
CA GLY A 918 28.61 -10.14 -6.70
C GLY A 918 29.12 -10.05 -8.15
N PHE A 919 28.22 -10.20 -9.11
CA PHE A 919 28.54 -10.19 -10.55
C PHE A 919 27.42 -9.60 -11.39
N ARG A 920 27.76 -9.22 -12.63
CA ARG A 920 26.79 -8.79 -13.64
C ARG A 920 26.72 -9.78 -14.79
N GLY A 921 25.50 -10.06 -15.21
CA GLY A 921 25.19 -11.01 -16.27
C GLY A 921 23.87 -11.70 -16.00
N ASN A 922 23.67 -12.86 -16.63
CA ASN A 922 22.42 -13.62 -16.49
C ASN A 922 22.66 -15.13 -16.28
N GLN A 923 23.91 -15.50 -15.97
CA GLN A 923 24.28 -16.87 -15.62
C GLN A 923 25.47 -16.87 -14.64
N ILE A 924 25.41 -17.76 -13.66
CA ILE A 924 26.51 -18.07 -12.75
C ILE A 924 26.73 -19.58 -12.71
N GLU A 925 28.00 -19.97 -12.64
CA GLU A 925 28.43 -21.35 -12.45
C GLU A 925 29.49 -21.40 -11.35
N TRP A 926 29.25 -22.24 -10.33
CA TRP A 926 30.20 -22.54 -9.28
C TRP A 926 30.99 -23.80 -9.65
N ILE A 927 32.31 -23.66 -9.74
CA ILE A 927 33.24 -24.71 -10.12
C ILE A 927 34.03 -25.17 -8.89
N GLY A 928 34.19 -26.47 -8.76
CA GLY A 928 35.00 -27.07 -7.71
C GLY A 928 35.24 -28.57 -7.89
N THR A 929 35.78 -29.21 -6.88
CA THR A 929 36.10 -30.64 -6.88
C THR A 929 34.99 -31.44 -6.20
N LYS A 930 34.58 -32.57 -6.79
CA LYS A 930 33.74 -33.58 -6.12
C LYS A 930 34.59 -34.75 -5.67
N ASN A 931 34.48 -35.20 -4.42
CA ASN A 931 35.24 -36.35 -3.91
C ASN A 931 34.52 -37.01 -2.71
N PRO A 932 35.03 -38.15 -2.18
CA PRO A 932 34.36 -38.85 -1.07
C PRO A 932 34.30 -38.12 0.27
N GLU A 933 35.09 -37.06 0.44
CA GLU A 933 35.22 -36.26 1.67
C GLU A 933 34.45 -34.93 1.58
N GLN A 934 33.71 -34.69 0.50
CA GLN A 934 32.91 -33.49 0.33
C GLN A 934 31.54 -33.56 1.02
N GLY A 935 31.08 -32.40 1.52
CA GLY A 935 29.78 -32.21 2.15
C GLY A 935 28.72 -31.55 1.26
N ILE A 936 27.70 -31.01 1.90
CA ILE A 936 26.61 -30.25 1.29
C ILE A 936 26.84 -28.75 1.55
N ALA A 937 26.52 -27.92 0.55
CA ALA A 937 26.48 -26.47 0.69
C ALA A 937 25.06 -25.97 0.43
N ASP A 938 24.66 -24.89 1.07
CA ASP A 938 23.47 -24.11 0.69
C ASP A 938 23.91 -22.98 -0.25
N VAL A 939 23.20 -22.81 -1.36
CA VAL A 939 23.43 -21.75 -2.34
C VAL A 939 22.26 -20.79 -2.31
N TYR A 940 22.56 -19.52 -2.13
CA TYR A 940 21.63 -18.41 -2.18
C TYR A 940 21.94 -17.55 -3.40
N ILE A 941 20.90 -17.13 -4.11
CA ILE A 941 20.96 -16.12 -5.16
C ILE A 941 20.12 -14.94 -4.71
N ASP A 942 20.71 -13.75 -4.67
CA ASP A 942 20.03 -12.51 -4.28
C ASP A 942 19.31 -12.61 -2.93
N GLY A 943 19.94 -13.31 -1.98
CA GLY A 943 19.42 -13.55 -0.63
C GLY A 943 18.46 -14.73 -0.51
N ILE A 944 17.93 -15.24 -1.62
CA ILE A 944 16.97 -16.36 -1.63
C ILE A 944 17.73 -17.68 -1.77
N LYS A 945 17.44 -18.65 -0.90
CA LYS A 945 18.02 -20.00 -1.01
C LYS A 945 17.47 -20.71 -2.24
N VAL A 946 18.33 -21.07 -3.19
CA VAL A 946 17.92 -21.71 -4.46
C VAL A 946 18.34 -23.17 -4.58
N ALA A 947 19.37 -23.61 -3.86
CA ALA A 947 19.85 -25.00 -3.95
C ALA A 947 20.62 -25.45 -2.71
N SER A 948 20.71 -26.77 -2.53
CA SER A 948 21.60 -27.42 -1.54
C SER A 948 22.47 -28.51 -2.19
N PRO A 949 23.38 -28.17 -3.11
CA PRO A 949 24.16 -29.16 -3.86
C PRO A 949 25.05 -30.02 -2.95
N SER A 950 25.05 -31.33 -3.23
CA SER A 950 26.04 -32.25 -2.70
C SER A 950 27.30 -32.26 -3.57
N LEU A 951 28.44 -32.04 -2.94
CA LEU A 951 29.76 -32.09 -3.58
C LEU A 951 30.34 -33.52 -3.54
N TYR A 952 29.61 -34.50 -2.98
CA TYR A 952 30.08 -35.88 -2.87
C TYR A 952 30.22 -36.57 -4.25
N SER A 953 31.25 -37.41 -4.36
CA SER A 953 31.40 -38.41 -5.41
C SER A 953 32.20 -39.60 -4.90
N LYS A 954 31.93 -40.81 -5.41
CA LYS A 954 32.71 -42.03 -5.05
C LYS A 954 34.18 -41.96 -5.47
N SER A 955 34.51 -41.12 -6.44
CA SER A 955 35.86 -40.87 -6.94
C SER A 955 36.10 -39.38 -7.07
N THR A 956 37.35 -38.93 -6.96
CA THR A 956 37.71 -37.53 -7.15
C THR A 956 37.49 -37.10 -8.61
N LEU A 957 36.71 -36.04 -8.79
CA LEU A 957 36.41 -35.39 -10.05
C LEU A 957 36.75 -33.90 -9.91
N TYR A 958 37.71 -33.42 -10.67
CA TYR A 958 38.16 -32.02 -10.64
C TYR A 958 37.35 -31.16 -11.61
N GLU A 959 37.33 -29.83 -11.42
CA GLU A 959 36.72 -28.85 -12.33
C GLU A 959 35.24 -29.16 -12.66
N GLN A 960 34.48 -29.58 -11.66
CA GLN A 960 33.07 -29.93 -11.80
C GLN A 960 32.19 -28.71 -11.60
N SER A 961 31.13 -28.61 -12.40
CA SER A 961 30.01 -27.69 -12.17
C SER A 961 29.24 -28.18 -10.94
N LEU A 962 29.42 -27.48 -9.81
CA LEU A 962 28.78 -27.81 -8.54
C LEU A 962 27.38 -27.20 -8.44
N PHE A 963 27.20 -26.04 -9.07
CA PHE A 963 25.93 -25.35 -9.20
C PHE A 963 25.97 -24.48 -10.45
N LYS A 964 24.86 -24.39 -11.16
CA LYS A 964 24.73 -23.52 -12.34
C LYS A 964 23.28 -23.06 -12.47
N GLN A 965 23.09 -21.75 -12.61
CA GLN A 965 21.76 -21.17 -12.78
C GLN A 965 21.82 -19.96 -13.70
N SER A 966 20.71 -19.73 -14.40
CA SER A 966 20.46 -18.54 -15.21
C SER A 966 19.28 -17.74 -14.65
N PHE A 967 19.30 -16.43 -14.84
CA PHE A 967 18.33 -15.46 -14.31
C PHE A 967 18.07 -14.36 -15.34
N ALA A 968 17.31 -13.32 -14.96
CA ALA A 968 17.22 -12.09 -15.76
C ALA A 968 18.63 -11.48 -15.92
N ASN A 969 18.85 -10.66 -16.95
CA ASN A 969 20.13 -9.97 -17.06
C ASN A 969 20.15 -8.81 -16.08
N GLY A 970 21.14 -8.77 -15.21
CA GLY A 970 21.21 -7.78 -14.14
C GLY A 970 22.40 -7.96 -13.22
N HIS A 971 22.35 -7.27 -12.09
CA HIS A 971 23.26 -7.49 -10.97
C HIS A 971 22.72 -8.65 -10.13
N HIS A 972 23.61 -9.57 -9.76
CA HIS A 972 23.26 -10.74 -8.97
C HIS A 972 24.35 -11.05 -7.95
N MET A 973 23.96 -11.66 -6.84
CA MET A 973 24.84 -12.12 -5.79
C MET A 973 24.67 -13.62 -5.58
N ILE A 974 25.77 -14.37 -5.62
CA ILE A 974 25.81 -15.77 -5.16
C ILE A 974 26.46 -15.86 -3.79
N LYS A 975 25.80 -16.54 -2.86
CA LYS A 975 26.35 -16.91 -1.55
C LYS A 975 26.33 -18.42 -1.39
N VAL A 976 27.48 -19.00 -1.07
CA VAL A 976 27.65 -20.43 -0.81
C VAL A 976 27.99 -20.61 0.67
N VAL A 977 27.15 -21.36 1.40
CA VAL A 977 27.26 -21.56 2.84
C VAL A 977 27.52 -23.04 3.14
N TRP A 978 28.53 -23.34 3.97
CA TRP A 978 28.76 -24.71 4.42
C TRP A 978 27.67 -25.14 5.40
N THR A 979 26.97 -26.25 5.12
CA THR A 979 25.84 -26.69 5.96
C THR A 979 26.27 -27.53 7.16
N GLY A 980 27.56 -27.91 7.26
CA GLY A 980 28.04 -28.87 8.26
C GLY A 980 27.57 -30.31 8.03
N LYS A 981 26.94 -30.62 6.89
CA LYS A 981 26.34 -31.95 6.62
C LYS A 981 27.12 -32.69 5.54
N SER A 982 27.20 -34.01 5.69
CA SER A 982 27.68 -34.94 4.65
C SER A 982 26.53 -35.39 3.75
N ASP A 983 26.86 -35.91 2.56
CA ASP A 983 25.87 -36.55 1.68
C ASP A 983 25.27 -37.81 2.33
N PRO A 984 23.94 -38.03 2.25
CA PRO A 984 23.27 -39.20 2.83
C PRO A 984 23.82 -40.56 2.35
N SER A 985 24.45 -40.60 1.18
CA SER A 985 25.05 -41.80 0.58
C SER A 985 26.36 -42.23 1.25
N VAL A 986 26.93 -41.39 2.14
CA VAL A 986 28.18 -41.67 2.83
C VAL A 986 27.94 -42.68 3.97
N LYS A 987 28.52 -43.88 3.84
CA LYS A 987 28.31 -45.00 4.79
C LYS A 987 28.93 -44.83 6.18
N LYS A 988 29.80 -43.83 6.39
CA LYS A 988 30.47 -43.53 7.66
C LYS A 988 30.72 -42.03 7.74
N ALA A 989 30.26 -41.34 8.79
CA ALA A 989 30.46 -39.90 8.96
C ALA A 989 31.94 -39.54 8.78
N ALA A 990 32.25 -38.94 7.64
CA ALA A 990 33.58 -38.46 7.30
C ALA A 990 33.70 -37.01 7.78
N HIS A 991 34.92 -36.57 8.06
CA HIS A 991 35.20 -35.15 8.17
C HIS A 991 34.90 -34.51 6.80
N THR A 992 33.83 -33.73 6.69
CA THR A 992 33.36 -33.20 5.40
C THR A 992 33.59 -31.70 5.25
N TYR A 993 34.11 -31.31 4.09
CA TYR A 993 34.33 -29.93 3.71
C TYR A 993 33.61 -29.58 2.40
N ILE A 994 33.47 -28.31 2.10
CA ILE A 994 33.13 -27.84 0.74
C ILE A 994 34.32 -27.09 0.16
N ASN A 995 34.35 -26.92 -1.16
CA ASN A 995 35.42 -26.20 -1.83
C ASN A 995 34.92 -25.27 -2.94
N VAL A 996 35.70 -24.23 -3.20
CA VAL A 996 35.47 -23.26 -4.27
C VAL A 996 36.78 -23.12 -5.04
N ASP A 997 36.75 -23.52 -6.30
CA ASP A 997 37.85 -23.36 -7.25
C ASP A 997 37.64 -22.07 -8.05
N ALA A 998 36.46 -21.88 -8.63
CA ALA A 998 36.11 -20.64 -9.32
C ALA A 998 34.60 -20.38 -9.36
N PHE A 999 34.24 -19.12 -9.59
CA PHE A 999 32.93 -18.73 -10.12
C PHE A 999 33.06 -18.28 -11.56
N LYS A 1000 32.12 -18.68 -12.41
CA LYS A 1000 32.02 -18.23 -13.80
C LYS A 1000 30.75 -17.43 -13.99
N ALA A 1001 30.87 -16.11 -14.15
CA ALA A 1001 29.78 -15.26 -14.59
C ALA A 1001 29.74 -15.24 -16.12
N ALA A 1002 28.56 -15.24 -16.72
CA ALA A 1002 28.40 -15.15 -18.17
C ALA A 1002 27.13 -14.37 -18.57
N THR A 1003 27.15 -13.85 -19.80
CA THR A 1003 25.97 -13.30 -20.47
C THR A 1003 25.53 -14.26 -21.57
N LEU A 1004 24.27 -14.67 -21.49
CA LEU A 1004 23.62 -15.68 -22.33
C LEU A 1004 22.53 -15.01 -23.15
N MET A 1005 22.69 -14.96 -24.46
CA MET A 1005 21.62 -14.63 -25.39
C MET A 1005 20.81 -15.88 -25.72
N ARG A 1006 19.51 -15.84 -25.47
CA ARG A 1006 18.59 -16.95 -25.75
C ARG A 1006 18.44 -17.18 -27.27
N SER A 1007 18.08 -18.38 -27.67
CA SER A 1007 17.86 -18.68 -29.10
C SER A 1007 16.86 -17.74 -29.77
N ASN A 1008 15.78 -17.34 -29.08
CA ASN A 1008 14.77 -16.40 -29.56
C ASN A 1008 14.96 -14.97 -29.04
N ASP A 1009 16.20 -14.52 -28.87
CA ASP A 1009 16.48 -13.16 -28.41
C ASP A 1009 15.80 -12.13 -29.33
N PRO A 1010 15.16 -11.06 -28.80
CA PRO A 1010 14.50 -10.06 -29.64
C PRO A 1010 15.43 -9.37 -30.64
N THR A 1011 16.74 -9.36 -30.36
CA THR A 1011 17.76 -8.80 -31.25
C THR A 1011 18.20 -9.77 -32.34
N ALA A 1012 17.77 -11.04 -32.29
CA ALA A 1012 18.13 -12.06 -33.27
C ALA A 1012 17.31 -11.89 -34.56
N ILE A 1013 18.00 -11.73 -35.68
CA ILE A 1013 17.38 -11.55 -36.99
C ILE A 1013 17.34 -12.91 -37.70
N PHE A 1014 16.14 -13.49 -37.77
CA PHE A 1014 15.88 -14.73 -38.48
C PHE A 1014 15.52 -14.47 -39.95
N ASN A 1015 16.15 -15.19 -40.86
CA ASN A 1015 15.79 -15.25 -42.27
C ASN A 1015 15.34 -16.67 -42.61
N GLY A 1016 14.14 -16.79 -43.16
CA GLY A 1016 13.48 -18.07 -43.46
C GLY A 1016 12.64 -18.61 -42.29
N LEU A 1017 12.07 -19.80 -42.48
CA LEU A 1017 11.16 -20.43 -41.51
C LEU A 1017 11.93 -21.17 -40.41
N TRP A 1018 11.80 -20.68 -39.17
CA TRP A 1018 12.38 -21.30 -37.98
C TRP A 1018 11.29 -21.76 -37.02
N GLY A 1019 11.35 -23.04 -36.64
CA GLY A 1019 10.52 -23.60 -35.58
C GLY A 1019 11.07 -23.28 -34.19
N SER A 1020 10.23 -23.43 -33.17
CA SER A 1020 10.62 -23.35 -31.76
C SER A 1020 10.28 -24.66 -31.06
N SER A 1021 11.13 -25.08 -30.14
CA SER A 1021 10.86 -26.16 -29.20
C SER A 1021 11.09 -25.67 -27.79
N PHE A 1022 10.25 -26.12 -26.85
CA PHE A 1022 10.30 -25.72 -25.46
C PHE A 1022 10.59 -26.94 -24.57
N ASN A 1023 11.56 -26.81 -23.68
CA ASN A 1023 11.97 -27.87 -22.75
C ASN A 1023 12.88 -27.30 -21.66
N GLU A 1024 12.75 -27.78 -20.42
CA GLU A 1024 13.59 -27.40 -19.26
C GLU A 1024 15.11 -27.58 -19.47
N TYR A 1025 15.53 -28.53 -20.31
CA TYR A 1025 16.95 -28.77 -20.60
C TYR A 1025 17.55 -27.78 -21.61
N PHE A 1026 16.74 -26.93 -22.25
CA PHE A 1026 17.23 -25.85 -23.12
C PHE A 1026 17.56 -24.61 -22.29
N SER A 1027 18.49 -23.80 -22.78
CA SER A 1027 18.86 -22.54 -22.14
C SER A 1027 17.63 -21.62 -22.07
N ARG A 1028 17.15 -21.35 -20.85
CA ARG A 1028 15.91 -20.59 -20.59
C ARG A 1028 14.65 -21.20 -21.25
N GLY A 1029 14.62 -22.52 -21.42
CA GLY A 1029 13.41 -23.23 -21.80
C GLY A 1029 13.10 -23.27 -23.29
N VAL A 1030 13.93 -22.68 -24.17
CA VAL A 1030 13.60 -22.55 -25.61
C VAL A 1030 14.80 -22.78 -26.54
N GLN A 1031 14.55 -23.50 -27.62
CA GLN A 1031 15.47 -23.71 -28.74
C GLN A 1031 14.79 -23.33 -30.06
N ARG A 1032 15.57 -22.81 -31.01
CA ARG A 1032 15.14 -22.56 -32.39
C ARG A 1032 15.74 -23.60 -33.33
N PHE A 1033 15.00 -24.02 -34.34
CA PHE A 1033 15.48 -25.04 -35.28
C PHE A 1033 14.99 -24.83 -36.71
N THR A 1034 15.71 -25.39 -37.67
CA THR A 1034 15.33 -25.41 -39.08
C THR A 1034 15.93 -26.62 -39.80
N GLU A 1035 15.18 -27.18 -40.75
CA GLU A 1035 15.66 -28.20 -41.71
C GLU A 1035 15.85 -27.62 -43.12
N THR A 1036 15.45 -26.37 -43.32
CA THR A 1036 15.44 -25.72 -44.64
C THR A 1036 16.80 -25.09 -44.91
N LYS A 1037 17.39 -25.48 -46.03
CA LYS A 1037 18.64 -24.92 -46.56
C LYS A 1037 18.55 -23.40 -46.68
N ASP A 1038 19.66 -22.71 -46.42
CA ASP A 1038 19.85 -21.26 -46.50
C ASP A 1038 19.08 -20.43 -45.46
N ASN A 1039 18.22 -21.05 -44.65
CA ASN A 1039 17.68 -20.39 -43.45
C ASN A 1039 18.83 -19.98 -42.54
N SER A 1040 18.75 -18.77 -42.00
CA SER A 1040 19.81 -18.22 -41.16
C SER A 1040 19.27 -17.44 -39.98
N VAL A 1041 20.10 -17.31 -38.95
CA VAL A 1041 19.87 -16.42 -37.81
C VAL A 1041 21.14 -15.60 -37.59
N MET A 1042 20.97 -14.31 -37.29
CA MET A 1042 22.07 -13.40 -36.96
C MET A 1042 21.85 -12.79 -35.57
N TYR A 1043 22.87 -12.87 -34.73
CA TYR A 1043 22.94 -12.24 -33.42
C TYR A 1043 23.95 -11.10 -33.45
N THR A 1044 23.66 -10.01 -32.74
CA THR A 1044 24.60 -8.92 -32.52
C THR A 1044 25.00 -8.92 -31.06
N PHE A 1045 26.30 -8.91 -30.76
CA PHE A 1045 26.82 -8.92 -29.40
C PHE A 1045 28.06 -8.02 -29.28
N SER A 1046 28.42 -7.64 -28.07
CA SER A 1046 29.69 -6.97 -27.79
C SER A 1046 30.52 -7.88 -26.91
N GLY A 1047 31.76 -8.16 -27.30
CA GLY A 1047 32.62 -9.04 -26.52
C GLY A 1047 33.96 -9.38 -27.15
N SER A 1048 34.72 -10.20 -26.45
CA SER A 1048 36.05 -10.71 -26.82
C SER A 1048 36.06 -12.22 -27.09
N ALA A 1049 34.94 -12.91 -26.92
CA ALA A 1049 34.78 -14.31 -27.31
C ALA A 1049 33.29 -14.66 -27.46
N VAL A 1050 32.99 -15.68 -28.26
CA VAL A 1050 31.62 -16.21 -28.43
C VAL A 1050 31.63 -17.72 -28.52
N THR A 1051 30.60 -18.35 -27.94
CA THR A 1051 30.29 -19.77 -28.03
C THR A 1051 28.84 -19.96 -28.43
N LEU A 1052 28.61 -20.76 -29.48
CA LEU A 1052 27.28 -21.18 -29.91
C LEU A 1052 26.92 -22.50 -29.22
N LEU A 1053 25.79 -22.48 -28.50
CA LEU A 1053 25.19 -23.69 -27.93
C LEU A 1053 24.10 -24.23 -28.85
N ALA A 1054 24.06 -25.55 -28.98
CA ALA A 1054 23.04 -26.25 -29.75
C ALA A 1054 22.68 -27.60 -29.10
N ASN A 1055 21.53 -28.15 -29.50
CA ASN A 1055 21.23 -29.55 -29.26
C ASN A 1055 21.85 -30.41 -30.38
N THR A 1056 22.61 -31.43 -29.99
CA THR A 1056 23.19 -32.40 -30.94
C THR A 1056 22.38 -33.69 -30.92
N GLY A 1057 22.40 -34.46 -32.01
CA GLY A 1057 21.60 -35.68 -32.11
C GLY A 1057 21.70 -36.36 -33.48
N GLN A 1058 21.02 -37.51 -33.61
CA GLN A 1058 21.21 -38.41 -34.76
C GLN A 1058 20.66 -37.87 -36.08
N ASN A 1059 19.69 -36.94 -36.06
CA ASN A 1059 19.09 -36.32 -37.24
C ASN A 1059 19.61 -34.91 -37.53
N ARG A 1060 20.77 -34.52 -36.98
CA ARG A 1060 21.30 -33.16 -37.13
C ARG A 1060 22.19 -32.98 -38.38
N GLY A 1061 22.14 -31.80 -38.99
CA GLY A 1061 22.91 -31.41 -40.16
C GLY A 1061 24.07 -30.45 -39.84
N LYS A 1062 24.62 -29.85 -40.90
CA LYS A 1062 25.73 -28.90 -40.81
C LYS A 1062 25.26 -27.45 -40.92
N ALA A 1063 25.94 -26.55 -40.20
CA ALA A 1063 25.71 -25.12 -40.24
C ALA A 1063 27.00 -24.35 -40.54
N ASN A 1064 26.93 -23.34 -41.40
CA ASN A 1064 28.00 -22.37 -41.60
C ASN A 1064 27.90 -21.27 -40.56
N ILE A 1065 29.04 -20.95 -39.92
CA ILE A 1065 29.16 -19.93 -38.89
C ILE A 1065 29.98 -18.77 -39.45
N TYR A 1066 29.37 -17.59 -39.48
CA TYR A 1066 30.02 -16.36 -39.88
C TYR A 1066 30.20 -15.45 -38.66
N ILE A 1067 31.37 -14.82 -38.56
CA ILE A 1067 31.62 -13.71 -37.63
C ILE A 1067 31.95 -12.48 -38.47
N ASP A 1068 31.25 -11.37 -38.22
CA ASP A 1068 31.44 -10.10 -38.93
C ASP A 1068 31.45 -10.29 -40.45
N GLU A 1069 30.41 -10.98 -40.94
CA GLU A 1069 30.18 -11.34 -42.34
C GLU A 1069 31.22 -12.29 -42.97
N ARG A 1070 32.24 -12.72 -42.22
CA ARG A 1070 33.26 -13.66 -42.68
C ARG A 1070 32.95 -15.07 -42.23
N LEU A 1071 32.98 -16.03 -43.16
CA LEU A 1071 32.81 -17.46 -42.84
C LEU A 1071 34.01 -17.92 -41.99
N ILE A 1072 33.75 -18.34 -40.76
CA ILE A 1072 34.78 -18.82 -39.83
C ILE A 1072 34.86 -20.34 -39.82
N SER A 1073 33.71 -21.02 -39.80
CA SER A 1073 33.68 -22.49 -39.69
C SER A 1073 32.38 -23.08 -40.24
N THR A 1074 32.42 -24.36 -40.59
CA THR A 1074 31.23 -25.19 -40.82
C THR A 1074 31.17 -26.24 -39.72
N VAL A 1075 30.14 -26.20 -38.91
CA VAL A 1075 29.96 -27.09 -37.75
C VAL A 1075 28.94 -28.19 -38.06
N ASP A 1076 29.22 -29.41 -37.62
CA ASP A 1076 28.34 -30.56 -37.76
C ASP A 1076 27.67 -30.86 -36.41
N LEU A 1077 26.34 -30.75 -36.34
CA LEU A 1077 25.59 -30.92 -35.09
C LEU A 1077 25.24 -32.39 -34.82
N TYR A 1078 25.71 -33.33 -35.65
CA TYR A 1078 25.47 -34.76 -35.45
C TYR A 1078 26.16 -35.30 -34.20
N SER A 1079 25.40 -36.07 -33.41
CA SER A 1079 25.92 -36.92 -32.34
C SER A 1079 25.14 -38.24 -32.29
N PRO A 1080 25.79 -39.39 -32.05
CA PRO A 1080 25.09 -40.66 -31.86
C PRO A 1080 24.18 -40.67 -30.62
N ILE A 1081 24.42 -39.77 -29.65
CA ILE A 1081 23.64 -39.60 -28.43
C ILE A 1081 23.15 -38.15 -28.39
N ALA A 1082 21.85 -37.96 -28.17
CA ALA A 1082 21.29 -36.61 -28.06
C ALA A 1082 21.82 -35.91 -26.80
N ALA A 1083 22.26 -34.66 -26.95
CA ALA A 1083 22.77 -33.85 -25.84
C ALA A 1083 22.34 -32.39 -26.02
N ASN A 1084 21.94 -31.76 -24.91
CA ASN A 1084 21.50 -30.36 -24.85
C ASN A 1084 22.69 -29.44 -24.50
N GLN A 1085 22.56 -28.14 -24.78
CA GLN A 1085 23.54 -27.11 -24.39
C GLN A 1085 24.99 -27.42 -24.82
N VAL A 1086 25.17 -28.09 -25.97
CA VAL A 1086 26.49 -28.50 -26.45
C VAL A 1086 27.19 -27.31 -27.11
N PRO A 1087 28.43 -26.96 -26.71
CA PRO A 1087 29.21 -25.93 -27.37
C PRO A 1087 29.70 -26.45 -28.73
N VAL A 1088 28.94 -26.15 -29.78
CA VAL A 1088 29.22 -26.61 -31.14
C VAL A 1088 30.20 -25.69 -31.89
N PHE A 1089 30.40 -24.48 -31.40
CA PHE A 1089 31.37 -23.52 -31.92
C PHE A 1089 31.86 -22.60 -30.80
N THR A 1090 33.16 -22.32 -30.76
CA THR A 1090 33.77 -21.30 -29.88
C THR A 1090 34.89 -20.58 -30.63
N THR A 1091 34.97 -19.26 -30.49
CA THR A 1091 36.10 -18.46 -31.00
C THR A 1091 36.42 -17.29 -30.08
N ALA A 1092 37.71 -16.94 -30.00
CA ALA A 1092 38.17 -15.67 -29.45
C ALA A 1092 38.09 -14.57 -30.50
N LEU A 1093 37.89 -13.33 -30.06
CA LEU A 1093 37.68 -12.12 -30.85
C LEU A 1093 38.42 -10.94 -30.22
N THR A 1094 38.63 -9.88 -30.98
CA THR A 1094 39.05 -8.59 -30.42
C THR A 1094 37.92 -8.03 -29.56
N LYS A 1095 38.18 -7.40 -28.40
CA LYS A 1095 37.11 -6.77 -27.63
C LYS A 1095 36.40 -5.70 -28.46
N GLY A 1096 35.09 -5.84 -28.69
CA GLY A 1096 34.32 -4.90 -29.49
C GLY A 1096 32.93 -5.44 -29.87
N LYS A 1097 32.20 -4.71 -30.71
CA LYS A 1097 30.90 -5.13 -31.24
C LYS A 1097 31.10 -6.10 -32.41
N HIS A 1098 30.38 -7.21 -32.39
CA HIS A 1098 30.46 -8.30 -33.35
C HIS A 1098 29.08 -8.80 -33.78
N THR A 1099 29.06 -9.52 -34.91
CA THR A 1099 27.88 -10.29 -35.35
C THR A 1099 28.23 -11.76 -35.48
N LEU A 1100 27.33 -12.65 -35.05
CA LEU A 1100 27.41 -14.09 -35.32
C LEU A 1100 26.21 -14.49 -36.16
N LYS A 1101 26.45 -14.99 -37.37
CA LYS A 1101 25.41 -15.51 -38.27
C LYS A 1101 25.58 -17.01 -38.48
N VAL A 1102 24.50 -17.75 -38.23
CA VAL A 1102 24.42 -19.20 -38.47
C VAL A 1102 23.56 -19.45 -39.69
N VAL A 1103 24.04 -20.24 -40.64
CA VAL A 1103 23.34 -20.54 -41.90
C VAL A 1103 23.23 -22.06 -42.08
N HIS A 1104 22.03 -22.55 -42.32
CA HIS A 1104 21.78 -23.95 -42.64
C HIS A 1104 22.35 -24.31 -44.01
N THR A 1105 23.21 -25.32 -44.09
CA THR A 1105 23.92 -25.68 -45.33
C THR A 1105 23.10 -26.53 -46.30
N GLY A 1106 22.03 -27.17 -45.82
CA GLY A 1106 21.32 -28.25 -46.53
C GLY A 1106 22.03 -29.59 -46.46
N GLU A 1107 23.20 -29.68 -45.82
CA GLU A 1107 24.05 -30.87 -45.79
C GLU A 1107 24.02 -31.58 -44.44
N LYS A 1108 24.31 -32.89 -44.47
CA LYS A 1108 24.52 -33.73 -43.30
C LYS A 1108 25.65 -34.72 -43.57
N ASN A 1109 26.30 -35.25 -42.53
CA ASN A 1109 27.23 -36.37 -42.73
C ASN A 1109 26.48 -37.69 -43.00
N ASN A 1110 27.23 -38.71 -43.45
CA ASN A 1110 26.66 -40.02 -43.84
C ASN A 1110 26.02 -40.80 -42.69
N LYS A 1111 26.35 -40.47 -41.43
CA LYS A 1111 25.80 -41.12 -40.23
C LYS A 1111 24.51 -40.45 -39.74
N SER A 1112 24.26 -39.21 -40.12
CA SER A 1112 23.07 -38.48 -39.71
C SER A 1112 21.84 -38.91 -40.50
N THR A 1113 20.68 -38.97 -39.85
CA THR A 1113 19.39 -39.31 -40.48
C THR A 1113 18.66 -38.10 -41.06
N GLY A 1114 19.11 -36.87 -40.79
CA GLY A 1114 18.45 -35.63 -41.20
C GLY A 1114 19.39 -34.43 -41.27
N THR A 1115 18.88 -33.29 -41.72
CA THR A 1115 19.67 -32.06 -41.88
C THR A 1115 19.37 -31.02 -40.81
N LEU A 1116 18.54 -31.32 -39.80
CA LEU A 1116 18.11 -30.36 -38.79
C LEU A 1116 19.29 -29.64 -38.13
N ILE A 1117 19.30 -28.31 -38.13
CA ILE A 1117 20.18 -27.56 -37.24
C ILE A 1117 19.35 -26.93 -36.15
N THR A 1118 19.97 -26.74 -34.99
CA THR A 1118 19.32 -26.17 -33.83
C THR A 1118 20.20 -25.11 -33.19
N ILE A 1119 19.59 -24.11 -32.59
CA ILE A 1119 20.24 -23.05 -31.84
C ILE A 1119 19.59 -23.01 -30.47
N ASP A 1120 20.40 -23.16 -29.43
CA ASP A 1120 19.97 -23.15 -28.03
C ASP A 1120 20.23 -21.77 -27.41
N ALA A 1121 21.49 -21.32 -27.45
CA ALA A 1121 21.88 -20.00 -26.97
C ALA A 1121 23.24 -19.55 -27.55
N LEU A 1122 23.56 -18.27 -27.36
CA LEU A 1122 24.90 -17.73 -27.51
C LEU A 1122 25.45 -17.35 -26.13
N HIS A 1123 26.64 -17.86 -25.80
CA HIS A 1123 27.45 -17.35 -24.70
C HIS A 1123 28.50 -16.40 -25.26
N PHE A 1124 28.73 -15.26 -24.63
CA PHE A 1124 29.83 -14.37 -25.00
C PHE A 1124 30.45 -13.72 -23.76
N VAL A 1125 31.69 -13.26 -23.91
CA VAL A 1125 32.48 -12.60 -22.87
C VAL A 1125 32.62 -11.14 -23.25
N GLU A 1126 32.20 -10.19 -22.40
CA GLU A 1126 32.18 -8.75 -22.71
C GLU A 1126 33.56 -8.05 -22.68
#